data_AF-L1QCH9-F1
#
_entry.id   AF-L1QCH9-F1
#
_cell.length_a   1.000
_cell.length_b   1.000
_cell.length_c   1.000
_cell.angle_alpha   90.00
_cell.angle_beta   90.00
_cell.angle_gamma   90.00
#
_symmetry.space_group_name_H-M   'P 1'
#
loop_
_entity.id
_entity.type
_entity.pdbx_description
1 polymer ?
#
loop_
_entity_poly.entity_id
_entity_poly.type
_entity_poly.pdbx_seq_one_letter_code
_entity_poly.pdbx_strand_id
1 'polypeptide(L)'
;MMMVANSFTYVKAETNVVKTNLALEDGVVATTSDDETSDFTGSKAIDGIVDYENSGKQSRWASNTTSATIENKKWLKIDLGEVKNFDEIVIDWERKNATNYIIEVSSDDTTWRTIEEFTSAPSEYRQVVKLDSQETARYVRLSISNYSETADKRDTDGSNKSITWNTVSVFELEVNQYQEVENLALKGTATANAFEGGALTADKVNDGNDTTRWASEVRSATTENPHWVQIELPEAKTIQSFVINWERNNVIDYEIQISNDGQEWETAWARTSKNDNCRVAANFDQPKTAQYVRVKINNFDQTGTNASGVTNTWNTVSIYEFELYSNKLDLPTYTIDDVVGSITAPVVNKGDAKMQMPEVPEGFELEFVGADYEQIIGADGTIYEPLVDTTVEVNFKVKKGDEERTTAALQVLVPGKYEANVGNEKPKVIPELAEWYGTEGNFEISDSTRIIVDSNYNNELMETANKFASDYEDIMGREIAVEVGTEAVAGSFFLTLATEDGGLCDEGNIITITDSVKIEAKANQGAFYATRSILQILKQTESTLPQGIVRDYPKYKVRGFILDVARKSYELDSLKELAETMAWYKLNDLQVHLNDNYIFLEDYINSDKSNIEDAYDAYSAFRLESDLKNEAGEGITSTDVYYTKDEFREFIQSSRQMGINVVPEIDTPAHALAFTRVFRNLALEGWNPRISNRPVLDHLDLGNPESLEFVKTLFNEYMQGDNPVFDTETTVHVGTDEYEANKEQYRSFTDSVLGHIQDSGRTVRMWGGLTWLDGTTEVRSEGVQLNVWSRDWAEPTQMYNEGYDLINTLDSSLYIVPAAGYYANYLNAQNLYNNWEPNVMAGKEFPAGDDQMLGAAYAIWNDSIDKRSQSVSEYDVFDRFFKALPALAEKMWGEGEDKTYAELNELSAVTGTAPNTNPYYTVESDTPNYVEYDFEEEEILDKSGNGYDSISKKNVSLEAGKKGQALRLNGGESYVETPIKRVGLPNSISFWIKKDGNAPEGEQILFESPSKFDNYAIKAVDANGNVGFTRERDDFSFNYQLPDDEWVYLTITSENERTSLYVNNELVDTLGNRPVATLLIPFERIGSTTNSFKGLIDGIVLGSELPQDETVIDSTNFT
;
A
#
# COMPACT_ATOMS: atom_id res chain seq x y z
N MET A 1 7.80 35.66 -12.05
CA MET A 1 6.67 35.71 -11.09
C MET A 1 7.26 36.05 -9.73
N MET A 2 6.63 36.93 -8.95
CA MET A 2 7.21 37.53 -7.74
C MET A 2 7.47 36.43 -6.70
N MET A 3 8.73 36.22 -6.30
CA MET A 3 9.09 35.36 -5.15
C MET A 3 8.43 35.94 -3.90
N VAL A 4 7.43 35.23 -3.38
CA VAL A 4 6.96 35.45 -2.02
C VAL A 4 7.86 34.59 -1.15
N ALA A 5 8.87 35.22 -0.56
CA ALA A 5 9.56 34.62 0.57
C ALA A 5 8.52 34.52 1.70
N ASN A 6 7.97 33.33 1.92
CA ASN A 6 7.20 33.03 3.12
C ASN A 6 8.19 32.91 4.29
N SER A 7 8.80 34.02 4.67
CA SER A 7 9.27 34.18 6.04
C SER A 7 8.02 34.27 6.89
N PHE A 8 7.85 33.33 7.83
CA PHE A 8 6.91 33.47 8.93
C PHE A 8 7.05 34.88 9.53
N THR A 9 6.13 35.79 9.22
CA THR A 9 5.88 36.94 10.10
C THR A 9 5.13 36.38 11.30
N TYR A 10 5.89 35.91 12.29
CA TYR A 10 5.40 35.86 13.65
C TYR A 10 4.76 37.21 13.95
N VAL A 11 3.50 37.22 14.32
CA VAL A 11 2.88 38.40 14.92
C VAL A 11 3.76 38.73 16.13
N LYS A 12 4.50 39.83 16.02
CA LYS A 12 5.28 40.42 17.10
C LYS A 12 4.40 40.47 18.36
N ALA A 13 4.64 39.55 19.30
CA ALA A 13 4.51 39.91 20.70
C ALA A 13 5.68 40.85 20.98
N GLU A 14 5.49 42.13 20.65
CA GLU A 14 6.48 43.20 20.80
C GLU A 14 6.68 43.61 22.27
N THR A 15 6.13 42.86 23.23
CA THR A 15 6.05 43.29 24.63
C THR A 15 6.34 42.13 25.59
N ASN A 16 7.25 42.35 26.53
CA ASN A 16 7.58 41.44 27.61
C ASN A 16 6.47 41.44 28.66
N VAL A 17 5.37 40.76 28.36
CA VAL A 17 4.14 40.78 29.15
C VAL A 17 3.93 39.50 29.95
N VAL A 18 3.33 39.67 31.11
CA VAL A 18 2.71 38.61 31.89
C VAL A 18 1.21 38.68 31.68
N LYS A 19 0.62 37.50 31.48
CA LYS A 19 -0.83 37.31 31.47
C LYS A 19 -1.32 37.04 32.89
N THR A 20 -2.25 37.85 33.38
CA THR A 20 -2.91 37.67 34.68
C THR A 20 -4.40 37.45 34.47
N ASN A 21 -4.93 36.31 34.92
CA ASN A 21 -6.37 36.10 35.00
C ASN A 21 -6.92 36.85 36.22
N LEU A 22 -7.53 38.02 35.98
CA LEU A 22 -8.12 38.86 37.00
C LEU A 22 -9.29 38.17 37.70
N ALA A 23 -9.90 37.16 37.09
CA ALA A 23 -11.04 36.44 37.68
C ALA A 23 -10.65 35.62 38.93
N LEU A 24 -9.36 35.28 39.06
CA LEU A 24 -8.80 34.51 40.19
C LEU A 24 -8.35 35.38 41.36
N GLU A 25 -8.42 36.70 41.23
CA GLU A 25 -7.95 37.59 42.29
C GLU A 25 -8.85 37.56 43.54
N ASP A 26 -8.23 37.72 44.70
CA ASP A 26 -8.95 37.80 45.98
C ASP A 26 -10.01 38.92 45.96
N GLY A 27 -11.25 38.56 46.23
CA GLY A 27 -12.39 39.49 46.28
C GLY A 27 -13.20 39.57 44.98
N VAL A 28 -12.80 38.88 43.92
CA VAL A 28 -13.63 38.67 42.73
C VAL A 28 -14.77 37.70 43.03
N VAL A 29 -15.96 38.01 42.51
CA VAL A 29 -17.16 37.21 42.72
C VAL A 29 -17.87 36.96 41.40
N ALA A 30 -18.16 35.70 41.09
CA ALA A 30 -19.04 35.34 40.00
C ALA A 30 -20.48 35.13 40.48
N THR A 31 -21.42 35.63 39.69
CA THR A 31 -22.87 35.47 39.88
C THR A 31 -23.50 35.04 38.57
N THR A 32 -24.63 34.35 38.64
CA THR A 32 -25.26 33.72 37.48
C THR A 32 -26.76 34.04 37.42
N SER A 33 -27.36 33.86 36.25
CA SER A 33 -28.81 33.95 36.08
C SER A 33 -29.55 32.88 36.88
N ASP A 34 -28.98 31.67 36.90
CA ASP A 34 -29.42 30.49 37.62
C ASP A 34 -28.30 29.44 37.59
N ASP A 35 -28.43 28.44 38.45
CA ASP A 35 -27.52 27.31 38.55
C ASP A 35 -28.31 25.99 38.42
N GLU A 36 -27.70 24.97 37.83
CA GLU A 36 -28.27 23.62 37.70
C GLU A 36 -28.44 22.97 39.08
N THR A 37 -27.41 23.08 39.93
CA THR A 37 -27.35 22.56 41.30
C THR A 37 -26.57 23.52 42.20
N SER A 38 -26.54 23.27 43.51
CA SER A 38 -25.68 24.01 44.44
C SER A 38 -24.18 23.79 44.24
N ASP A 39 -23.80 22.81 43.41
CA ASP A 39 -22.41 22.43 43.18
C ASP A 39 -21.85 23.04 41.88
N PHE A 40 -22.70 23.49 40.96
CA PHE A 40 -22.33 24.05 39.65
C PHE A 40 -22.66 25.54 39.54
N THR A 41 -22.14 26.32 40.48
CA THR A 41 -22.41 27.75 40.61
C THR A 41 -21.42 28.61 39.81
N GLY A 42 -21.73 29.89 39.63
CA GLY A 42 -20.82 30.83 38.96
C GLY A 42 -19.40 30.88 39.54
N SER A 43 -19.23 30.71 40.85
CA SER A 43 -17.89 30.68 41.50
C SER A 43 -17.01 29.54 41.01
N LYS A 44 -17.60 28.48 40.44
CA LYS A 44 -16.87 27.35 39.88
C LYS A 44 -16.35 27.58 38.47
N ALA A 45 -16.77 28.66 37.83
CA ALA A 45 -16.28 29.08 36.52
C ALA A 45 -15.23 30.20 36.62
N ILE A 46 -14.72 30.48 37.83
CA ILE A 46 -13.66 31.46 38.09
C ILE A 46 -12.71 30.94 39.18
N ASP A 47 -12.56 29.62 39.32
CA ASP A 47 -11.68 29.03 40.35
C ASP A 47 -10.38 28.49 39.78
N GLY A 48 -10.19 28.61 38.47
CA GLY A 48 -8.95 28.27 37.77
C GLY A 48 -8.76 26.76 37.60
N ILE A 49 -9.80 25.95 37.85
CA ILE A 49 -9.75 24.51 37.72
C ILE A 49 -10.37 24.12 36.37
N VAL A 50 -9.50 23.84 35.39
CA VAL A 50 -9.87 23.22 34.12
C VAL A 50 -9.04 21.96 33.94
N ASP A 51 -9.67 20.80 34.14
CA ASP A 51 -9.06 19.48 33.90
C ASP A 51 -9.97 18.68 32.96
N TYR A 52 -9.66 18.72 31.67
CA TYR A 52 -10.45 18.02 30.64
C TYR A 52 -10.37 16.49 30.78
N GLU A 53 -9.31 15.97 31.42
CA GLU A 53 -9.00 14.55 31.48
C GLU A 53 -9.49 13.89 32.79
N ASN A 54 -9.98 14.68 33.76
CA ASN A 54 -10.49 14.16 35.03
C ASN A 54 -11.84 14.78 35.43
N SER A 55 -12.94 14.19 34.93
CA SER A 55 -14.30 14.66 35.20
C SER A 55 -14.68 14.68 36.69
N GLY A 56 -13.99 13.90 37.54
CA GLY A 56 -14.22 13.85 38.99
C GLY A 56 -13.64 15.04 39.76
N LYS A 57 -12.75 15.81 39.14
CA LYS A 57 -12.15 17.03 39.70
C LYS A 57 -12.67 18.31 39.07
N GLN A 58 -13.54 18.20 38.07
CA GLN A 58 -13.88 19.33 37.24
C GLN A 58 -14.86 20.30 37.93
N SER A 59 -14.46 21.57 37.95
CA SER A 59 -15.27 22.69 38.44
C SER A 59 -15.93 23.40 37.27
N ARG A 60 -17.21 23.75 37.40
CA ARG A 60 -17.96 24.41 36.31
C ARG A 60 -19.19 25.13 36.80
N TRP A 61 -19.59 26.17 36.07
CA TRP A 61 -20.96 26.67 36.11
C TRP A 61 -21.83 25.92 35.11
N ALA A 62 -23.07 25.61 35.47
CA ALA A 62 -24.08 25.10 34.55
C ALA A 62 -25.43 25.79 34.81
N SER A 63 -26.14 26.17 33.74
CA SER A 63 -27.49 26.74 33.86
C SER A 63 -28.53 25.70 34.26
N ASN A 64 -29.68 26.14 34.78
CA ASN A 64 -30.85 25.27 34.89
C ASN A 64 -31.40 24.85 33.51
N THR A 65 -32.40 23.96 33.53
CA THR A 65 -33.00 23.37 32.32
C THR A 65 -34.05 24.23 31.61
N THR A 66 -34.18 25.50 31.98
CA THR A 66 -35.08 26.43 31.26
C THR A 66 -34.34 26.97 30.04
N SER A 67 -34.92 26.81 28.85
CA SER A 67 -34.29 27.29 27.61
C SER A 67 -34.01 28.79 27.65
N ALA A 68 -32.88 29.20 27.06
CA ALA A 68 -32.53 30.60 26.87
C ALA A 68 -33.43 31.24 25.80
N THR A 69 -33.82 32.50 26.02
CA THR A 69 -34.41 33.35 24.97
C THR A 69 -33.81 34.75 25.05
N ILE A 70 -34.11 35.62 24.08
CA ILE A 70 -33.72 37.03 24.13
C ILE A 70 -34.23 37.72 25.42
N GLU A 71 -35.39 37.31 25.93
CA GLU A 71 -35.99 37.84 27.17
C GLU A 71 -35.54 37.10 28.44
N ASN A 72 -35.07 35.86 28.31
CA ASN A 72 -34.61 34.99 29.40
C ASN A 72 -33.20 34.45 29.12
N LYS A 73 -32.22 35.35 29.03
CA LYS A 73 -30.83 34.98 28.76
C LYS A 73 -30.23 34.22 29.94
N LYS A 74 -29.43 33.20 29.67
CA LYS A 74 -28.51 32.64 30.67
C LYS A 74 -27.30 33.53 30.75
N TRP A 75 -26.80 33.81 31.95
CA TRP A 75 -25.61 34.63 32.06
C TRP A 75 -24.73 34.22 33.22
N LEU A 76 -23.43 34.40 33.02
CA LEU A 76 -22.37 34.33 34.02
C LEU A 76 -21.71 35.70 34.07
N LYS A 77 -21.73 36.34 35.24
CA LYS A 77 -21.20 37.69 35.47
C LYS A 77 -20.11 37.65 36.53
N ILE A 78 -18.97 38.22 36.20
CA ILE A 78 -17.82 38.41 37.09
C ILE A 78 -17.84 39.87 37.58
N ASP A 79 -17.84 40.07 38.90
CA ASP A 79 -17.51 41.34 39.56
C ASP A 79 -16.04 41.31 39.98
N LEU A 80 -15.20 42.08 39.29
CA LEU A 80 -13.75 42.18 39.54
C LEU A 80 -13.42 42.92 40.86
N GLY A 81 -14.42 43.37 41.63
CA GLY A 81 -14.29 44.09 42.90
C GLY A 81 -14.08 45.60 42.73
N GLU A 82 -13.33 45.99 41.69
CA GLU A 82 -13.09 47.37 41.27
C GLU A 82 -12.97 47.49 39.74
N VAL A 83 -12.88 48.71 39.22
CA VAL A 83 -12.69 48.94 37.79
C VAL A 83 -11.24 48.56 37.43
N LYS A 84 -11.08 47.60 36.52
CA LYS A 84 -9.80 47.10 36.03
C LYS A 84 -9.69 47.22 34.52
N ASN A 85 -8.45 47.11 34.04
CA ASN A 85 -8.14 47.01 32.63
C ASN A 85 -7.87 45.55 32.27
N PHE A 86 -8.36 45.08 31.13
CA PHE A 86 -8.12 43.75 30.61
C PHE A 86 -8.16 43.76 29.08
N ASP A 87 -7.59 42.73 28.48
CA ASP A 87 -7.21 42.72 27.07
C ASP A 87 -7.77 41.49 26.35
N GLU A 88 -8.14 40.44 27.10
CA GLU A 88 -8.61 39.17 26.56
C GLU A 88 -9.65 38.55 27.48
N ILE A 89 -10.65 37.90 26.89
CA ILE A 89 -11.60 37.03 27.59
C ILE A 89 -11.41 35.60 27.09
N VAL A 90 -11.32 34.62 27.97
CA VAL A 90 -11.29 33.20 27.59
C VAL A 90 -12.53 32.51 28.13
N ILE A 91 -13.17 31.71 27.29
CA ILE A 91 -14.33 30.89 27.66
C ILE A 91 -13.97 29.43 27.44
N ASP A 92 -13.86 28.67 28.52
CA ASP A 92 -13.70 27.23 28.49
C ASP A 92 -15.08 26.57 28.57
N TRP A 93 -15.59 26.13 27.43
CA TRP A 93 -16.87 25.46 27.30
C TRP A 93 -16.76 23.99 27.73
N GLU A 94 -17.73 23.49 28.50
CA GLU A 94 -17.90 22.04 28.66
C GLU A 94 -18.43 21.42 27.35
N ARG A 95 -19.33 22.15 26.68
CA ARG A 95 -20.01 21.74 25.45
C ARG A 95 -20.10 22.91 24.50
N LYS A 96 -19.88 22.64 23.22
CA LYS A 96 -19.94 23.63 22.14
C LYS A 96 -21.39 23.87 21.70
N ASN A 97 -22.27 24.22 22.63
CA ASN A 97 -23.71 24.26 22.40
C ASN A 97 -24.35 25.65 22.44
N ALA A 98 -23.63 26.69 22.87
CA ALA A 98 -24.13 28.07 22.86
C ALA A 98 -24.22 28.62 21.43
N THR A 99 -25.42 28.74 20.86
CA THR A 99 -25.62 29.13 19.44
C THR A 99 -25.84 30.61 19.23
N ASN A 100 -26.11 31.37 20.30
CA ASN A 100 -26.10 32.84 20.26
C ASN A 100 -25.73 33.38 21.64
N TYR A 101 -24.64 34.14 21.72
CA TYR A 101 -24.13 34.71 22.97
C TYR A 101 -23.32 35.97 22.72
N ILE A 102 -23.22 36.81 23.76
CA ILE A 102 -22.49 38.07 23.73
C ILE A 102 -21.62 38.19 24.98
N ILE A 103 -20.52 38.93 24.86
CA ILE A 103 -19.71 39.38 26.00
C ILE A 103 -20.04 40.85 26.22
N GLU A 104 -20.42 41.19 27.43
CA GLU A 104 -20.79 42.54 27.82
C GLU A 104 -19.98 42.99 29.03
N VAL A 105 -19.76 44.30 29.14
CA VAL A 105 -19.03 44.87 30.27
C VAL A 105 -19.74 46.09 30.84
N SER A 106 -19.50 46.37 32.12
CA SER A 106 -20.06 47.50 32.84
C SER A 106 -19.12 48.02 33.93
N SER A 107 -19.16 49.32 34.21
CA SER A 107 -18.46 49.91 35.35
C SER A 107 -19.34 50.04 36.61
N ASP A 108 -20.66 49.90 36.47
CA ASP A 108 -21.65 50.21 37.51
C ASP A 108 -22.73 49.14 37.73
N ASP A 109 -22.65 48.01 37.02
CA ASP A 109 -23.60 46.88 37.01
C ASP A 109 -24.99 47.20 36.44
N THR A 110 -25.22 48.42 35.95
CA THR A 110 -26.51 48.89 35.43
C THR A 110 -26.46 49.25 33.95
N THR A 111 -25.39 49.90 33.51
CA THR A 111 -25.16 50.31 32.13
C THR A 111 -24.20 49.32 31.49
N TRP A 112 -24.68 48.55 30.52
CA TRP A 112 -23.91 47.49 29.86
C TRP A 112 -23.62 47.87 28.41
N ARG A 113 -22.42 47.55 27.94
CA ARG A 113 -22.09 47.57 26.52
C ARG A 113 -21.62 46.19 26.08
N THR A 114 -22.03 45.78 24.89
CA THR A 114 -21.48 44.60 24.22
C THR A 114 -20.10 44.93 23.70
N ILE A 115 -19.14 44.04 23.95
CA ILE A 115 -17.79 44.13 23.39
C ILE A 115 -17.59 43.09 22.29
N GLU A 116 -18.28 41.95 22.36
CA GLU A 116 -18.24 40.89 21.35
C GLU A 116 -19.58 40.17 21.21
N GLU A 117 -19.90 39.71 20.00
CA GLU A 117 -21.14 39.00 19.66
C GLU A 117 -20.89 37.77 18.78
N PHE A 118 -21.47 36.64 19.17
CA PHE A 118 -21.36 35.36 18.50
C PHE A 118 -22.75 34.82 18.14
N THR A 119 -22.94 34.48 16.86
CA THR A 119 -24.23 34.01 16.31
C THR A 119 -24.22 32.54 15.90
N SER A 120 -23.23 31.77 16.34
CA SER A 120 -23.09 30.33 16.11
C SER A 120 -22.43 29.67 17.33
N ALA A 121 -22.45 28.34 17.37
CA ALA A 121 -21.70 27.55 18.34
C ALA A 121 -20.19 27.85 18.26
N PRO A 122 -19.44 27.78 19.37
CA PRO A 122 -17.99 27.93 19.34
C PRO A 122 -17.36 26.78 18.53
N SER A 123 -16.31 27.08 17.76
CA SER A 123 -15.57 26.07 17.00
C SER A 123 -14.72 25.18 17.92
N GLU A 124 -14.16 25.78 18.98
CA GLU A 124 -13.27 25.15 19.95
C GLU A 124 -13.88 25.10 21.36
N TYR A 125 -13.44 24.12 22.18
CA TYR A 125 -13.83 24.05 23.59
C TYR A 125 -13.25 25.20 24.40
N ARG A 126 -12.00 25.59 24.13
CA ARG A 126 -11.36 26.78 24.71
C ARG A 126 -11.42 27.91 23.71
N GLN A 127 -12.33 28.85 23.93
CA GLN A 127 -12.52 30.00 23.05
C GLN A 127 -11.76 31.20 23.60
N VAL A 128 -10.75 31.66 22.87
CA VAL A 128 -9.97 32.86 23.21
C VAL A 128 -10.50 34.06 22.43
N VAL A 129 -10.86 35.13 23.15
CA VAL A 129 -11.41 36.36 22.58
C VAL A 129 -10.47 37.51 22.90
N LYS A 130 -9.59 37.82 21.95
CA LYS A 130 -8.68 38.97 22.04
C LYS A 130 -9.44 40.24 21.68
N LEU A 131 -9.29 41.28 22.50
CA LEU A 131 -10.01 42.54 22.32
C LEU A 131 -9.17 43.47 21.43
N ASP A 132 -9.82 44.14 20.48
CA ASP A 132 -9.17 45.09 19.55
C ASP A 132 -8.44 46.23 20.27
N SER A 133 -8.86 46.54 21.49
CA SER A 133 -8.22 47.48 22.39
C SER A 133 -8.49 47.10 23.84
N GLN A 134 -7.56 47.45 24.73
CA GLN A 134 -7.71 47.25 26.18
C GLN A 134 -9.03 47.83 26.68
N GLU A 135 -9.81 47.01 27.40
CA GLU A 135 -11.08 47.40 27.97
C GLU A 135 -10.96 47.75 29.44
N THR A 136 -11.74 48.76 29.85
CA THR A 136 -11.81 49.21 31.24
C THR A 136 -13.22 48.99 31.79
N ALA A 137 -13.37 48.07 32.74
CA ALA A 137 -14.66 47.78 33.39
C ALA A 137 -14.48 47.11 34.76
N ARG A 138 -15.55 47.08 35.56
CA ARG A 138 -15.59 46.31 36.82
C ARG A 138 -16.32 44.98 36.64
N TYR A 139 -17.34 44.95 35.80
CA TYR A 139 -18.17 43.79 35.57
C TYR A 139 -17.99 43.28 34.15
N VAL A 140 -17.79 41.97 34.01
CA VAL A 140 -17.76 41.25 32.73
C VAL A 140 -18.86 40.20 32.75
N ARG A 141 -19.66 40.09 31.69
CA ARG A 141 -20.79 39.16 31.62
C ARG A 141 -20.83 38.44 30.28
N LEU A 142 -20.82 37.12 30.35
CA LEU A 142 -21.18 36.24 29.25
C LEU A 142 -22.70 36.06 29.27
N SER A 143 -23.40 36.51 28.23
CA SER A 143 -24.85 36.44 28.11
C SER A 143 -25.25 35.56 26.92
N ILE A 144 -25.88 34.42 27.20
CA ILE A 144 -26.27 33.39 26.23
C ILE A 144 -27.77 33.48 25.99
N SER A 145 -28.16 33.80 24.76
CA SER A 145 -29.55 34.00 24.37
C SER A 145 -30.16 32.79 23.64
N ASN A 146 -29.32 31.87 23.15
CA ASN A 146 -29.75 30.60 22.56
C ASN A 146 -28.66 29.51 22.67
N TYR A 147 -29.07 28.24 22.77
CA TYR A 147 -28.17 27.08 22.76
C TYR A 147 -28.89 25.81 22.27
N SER A 148 -28.13 24.83 21.77
CA SER A 148 -28.62 23.50 21.38
C SER A 148 -28.69 22.55 22.58
N GLU A 149 -29.74 21.73 22.66
CA GLU A 149 -29.87 20.69 23.69
C GLU A 149 -28.90 19.53 23.47
N THR A 150 -28.53 19.27 22.21
CA THR A 150 -27.59 18.22 21.81
C THR A 150 -26.28 18.84 21.34
N ALA A 151 -25.17 18.41 21.92
CA ALA A 151 -23.82 18.77 21.50
C ALA A 151 -22.79 17.77 22.00
N ASP A 152 -21.61 17.80 21.38
CA ASP A 152 -20.49 16.98 21.79
C ASP A 152 -19.83 17.53 23.05
N LYS A 153 -19.52 16.60 23.95
CA LYS A 153 -18.69 16.82 25.14
C LYS A 153 -17.38 16.05 24.96
N ARG A 154 -16.26 16.70 25.28
CA ARG A 154 -14.94 16.07 25.34
C ARG A 154 -14.90 15.05 26.48
N ASP A 155 -14.51 13.82 26.17
CA ASP A 155 -14.32 12.72 27.13
C ASP A 155 -12.85 12.62 27.59
N THR A 156 -12.60 11.84 28.65
CA THR A 156 -11.27 11.72 29.30
C THR A 156 -10.22 10.96 28.50
N ASP A 157 -10.57 10.49 27.30
CA ASP A 157 -9.66 9.87 26.32
C ASP A 157 -9.46 10.79 25.10
N GLY A 158 -9.93 12.04 25.15
CA GLY A 158 -9.89 13.00 24.06
C GLY A 158 -10.99 12.80 22.99
N SER A 159 -11.80 11.75 23.06
CA SER A 159 -12.91 11.54 22.13
C SER A 159 -14.12 12.44 22.43
N ASN A 160 -14.90 12.76 21.40
CA ASN A 160 -16.14 13.53 21.55
C ASN A 160 -17.33 12.60 21.69
N LYS A 161 -18.07 12.70 22.80
CA LYS A 161 -19.36 12.00 22.98
C LYS A 161 -20.52 12.97 22.88
N SER A 162 -21.48 12.63 22.01
CA SER A 162 -22.71 13.42 21.86
C SER A 162 -23.61 13.24 23.09
N ILE A 163 -23.98 14.35 23.73
CA ILE A 163 -24.85 14.37 24.91
C ILE A 163 -26.04 15.27 24.63
N THR A 164 -27.23 14.84 25.08
CA THR A 164 -28.45 15.65 25.02
C THR A 164 -28.87 16.06 26.44
N TRP A 165 -28.68 17.33 26.77
CA TRP A 165 -29.03 17.91 28.07
C TRP A 165 -29.26 19.42 27.92
N ASN A 166 -30.47 19.90 28.24
CA ASN A 166 -30.92 21.27 28.00
C ASN A 166 -30.30 22.28 28.99
N THR A 167 -28.98 22.41 29.00
CA THR A 167 -28.24 23.40 29.80
C THR A 167 -27.04 23.90 29.01
N VAL A 168 -26.48 25.05 29.41
CA VAL A 168 -25.16 25.51 28.96
C VAL A 168 -24.19 25.48 30.13
N SER A 169 -22.93 25.15 29.88
CA SER A 169 -21.93 25.05 30.93
C SER A 169 -20.56 25.53 30.49
N VAL A 170 -19.92 26.23 31.42
CA VAL A 170 -18.61 26.86 31.28
C VAL A 170 -17.75 26.34 32.42
N PHE A 171 -16.62 25.73 32.08
CA PHE A 171 -15.59 25.30 33.01
C PHE A 171 -14.88 26.49 33.63
N GLU A 172 -14.49 27.47 32.82
CA GLU A 172 -13.81 28.68 33.28
C GLU A 172 -14.14 29.86 32.36
N LEU A 173 -14.31 31.05 32.95
CA LEU A 173 -14.43 32.33 32.27
C LEU A 173 -13.30 33.24 32.77
N GLU A 174 -12.23 33.34 31.98
CA GLU A 174 -11.06 34.13 32.33
C GLU A 174 -11.23 35.57 31.87
N VAL A 175 -10.79 36.53 32.70
CA VAL A 175 -10.66 37.94 32.33
C VAL A 175 -9.19 38.30 32.42
N ASN A 176 -8.52 38.32 31.28
CA ASN A 176 -7.06 38.34 31.22
C ASN A 176 -6.52 39.74 30.94
N GLN A 177 -5.56 40.15 31.75
CA GLN A 177 -4.80 41.38 31.57
C GLN A 177 -3.36 41.06 31.19
N TYR A 178 -2.83 41.78 30.21
CA TYR A 178 -1.42 41.79 29.84
C TYR A 178 -0.71 42.97 30.50
N GLN A 179 0.36 42.68 31.25
CA GLN A 179 1.16 43.70 31.93
C GLN A 179 2.64 43.54 31.57
N GLU A 180 3.29 44.64 31.18
CA GLU A 180 4.74 44.66 31.02
C GLU A 180 5.44 44.38 32.36
N VAL A 181 6.42 43.49 32.34
CA VAL A 181 7.23 43.16 33.51
C VAL A 181 8.57 43.86 33.51
N GLU A 182 9.06 44.17 34.71
CA GLU A 182 10.35 44.82 34.91
C GLU A 182 11.50 43.90 34.44
N ASN A 183 12.31 44.40 33.51
CA ASN A 183 13.59 43.78 33.15
C ASN A 183 14.61 43.99 34.28
N LEU A 184 14.92 42.93 35.02
CA LEU A 184 15.87 42.92 36.13
C LEU A 184 17.31 43.20 35.66
N ALA A 185 17.63 42.88 34.40
CA ALA A 185 18.95 43.03 33.83
C ALA A 185 19.42 44.49 33.81
N LEU A 186 18.50 45.45 33.63
CA LEU A 186 18.80 46.89 33.58
C LEU A 186 19.44 47.44 34.86
N LYS A 187 19.28 46.75 36.00
CA LYS A 187 19.87 47.12 37.29
C LYS A 187 21.22 46.46 37.54
N GLY A 188 21.60 45.50 36.71
CA GLY A 188 22.81 44.71 36.86
C GLY A 188 24.05 45.36 36.24
N THR A 189 25.22 44.87 36.63
CA THR A 189 26.50 45.23 36.01
C THR A 189 26.90 44.14 35.03
N ALA A 190 26.99 44.47 33.75
CA ALA A 190 27.39 43.51 32.72
C ALA A 190 28.91 43.43 32.54
N THR A 191 29.43 42.22 32.37
CA THR A 191 30.83 41.92 32.05
C THR A 191 30.91 40.80 31.02
N ALA A 192 31.99 40.73 30.25
CA ALA A 192 32.21 39.69 29.25
C ALA A 192 33.67 39.21 29.28
N ASN A 193 33.95 38.04 28.72
CA ASN A 193 35.33 37.54 28.60
C ASN A 193 36.18 38.41 27.67
N ALA A 194 35.59 38.91 26.59
CA ALA A 194 36.23 39.76 25.59
C ALA A 194 35.17 40.52 24.76
N PHE A 195 35.62 41.46 23.93
CA PHE A 195 34.78 42.16 22.96
C PHE A 195 35.61 42.67 21.77
N GLU A 196 34.97 42.87 20.62
CA GLU A 196 35.61 43.25 19.34
C GLU A 196 36.40 44.58 19.40
N GLY A 197 35.94 45.54 20.20
CA GLY A 197 36.58 46.83 20.45
C GLY A 197 35.60 48.01 20.38
N GLY A 198 36.08 49.22 20.69
CA GLY A 198 35.28 50.44 20.58
C GLY A 198 34.10 50.49 21.56
N ALA A 199 32.90 50.78 21.03
CA ALA A 199 31.66 50.93 21.81
C ALA A 199 30.89 49.61 22.00
N LEU A 200 31.44 48.47 21.59
CA LEU A 200 30.79 47.14 21.60
C LEU A 200 31.01 46.39 22.92
N THR A 201 30.93 47.11 24.04
CA THR A 201 31.26 46.63 25.39
C THR A 201 30.10 45.86 26.04
N ALA A 202 30.38 45.12 27.12
CA ALA A 202 29.39 44.25 27.77
C ALA A 202 28.17 45.00 28.34
N ASP A 203 28.32 46.27 28.76
CA ASP A 203 27.21 47.11 29.23
C ASP A 203 26.11 47.34 28.18
N LYS A 204 26.38 46.99 26.93
CA LYS A 204 25.40 47.10 25.83
C LYS A 204 24.39 45.98 25.80
N VAL A 205 24.55 44.91 26.58
CA VAL A 205 23.54 43.86 26.66
C VAL A 205 22.42 44.18 27.65
N ASN A 206 22.52 45.26 28.42
CA ASN A 206 21.54 45.58 29.45
C ASN A 206 21.34 47.09 29.64
N ASP A 207 21.58 47.89 28.59
CA ASP A 207 21.37 49.34 28.64
C ASP A 207 19.98 49.76 28.17
N GLY A 208 19.12 48.79 27.78
CA GLY A 208 17.75 49.04 27.37
C GLY A 208 17.65 49.73 26.02
N ASN A 209 18.70 49.68 25.20
CA ASN A 209 18.74 50.27 23.87
C ASN A 209 19.05 49.21 22.82
N ASP A 210 18.01 48.82 22.08
CA ASP A 210 18.03 47.83 21.00
C ASP A 210 18.89 48.20 19.77
N THR A 211 19.45 49.41 19.75
CA THR A 211 20.38 49.87 18.70
C THR A 211 21.86 49.76 19.08
N THR A 212 22.16 49.45 20.34
CA THR A 212 23.52 49.24 20.85
C THR A 212 23.73 47.77 21.19
N ARG A 213 24.95 47.24 21.00
CA ARG A 213 25.21 45.82 21.19
C ARG A 213 26.58 45.53 21.77
N TRP A 214 26.67 44.42 22.49
CA TRP A 214 27.94 43.74 22.73
C TRP A 214 28.27 42.87 21.51
N ALA A 215 29.54 42.83 21.14
CA ALA A 215 30.06 41.90 20.15
C ALA A 215 31.27 41.18 20.72
N SER A 216 31.32 39.85 20.57
CA SER A 216 32.47 39.05 20.96
C SER A 216 33.74 39.51 20.25
N GLU A 217 34.92 39.16 20.78
CA GLU A 217 36.15 39.25 19.99
C GLU A 217 36.04 38.40 18.70
N VAL A 218 36.83 38.75 17.68
CA VAL A 218 36.80 38.08 16.37
C VAL A 218 37.46 36.71 16.46
N ARG A 219 36.66 35.71 16.81
CA ARG A 219 37.09 34.32 17.06
C ARG A 219 35.86 33.40 17.11
N SER A 220 36.00 32.18 16.62
CA SER A 220 34.98 31.13 16.78
C SER A 220 34.94 30.62 18.23
N ALA A 221 33.76 30.30 18.74
CA ALA A 221 33.59 29.68 20.05
C ALA A 221 33.78 28.16 19.98
N THR A 222 34.26 27.55 21.07
CA THR A 222 34.21 26.10 21.30
C THR A 222 33.83 25.83 22.75
N THR A 223 33.46 24.60 23.10
CA THR A 223 33.12 24.22 24.47
C THR A 223 34.28 24.45 25.46
N GLU A 224 35.54 24.23 25.03
CA GLU A 224 36.74 24.47 25.84
C GLU A 224 37.14 25.96 25.91
N ASN A 225 36.72 26.75 24.92
CA ASN A 225 37.01 28.17 24.85
C ASN A 225 35.76 28.91 24.35
N PRO A 226 34.74 29.09 25.21
CA PRO A 226 33.49 29.74 24.83
C PRO A 226 33.64 31.26 24.80
N HIS A 227 32.66 31.94 24.20
CA HIS A 227 32.41 33.35 24.50
C HIS A 227 31.39 33.45 25.63
N TRP A 228 31.50 34.46 26.49
CA TRP A 228 30.46 34.69 27.48
C TRP A 228 30.28 36.17 27.78
N VAL A 229 29.04 36.53 28.03
CA VAL A 229 28.62 37.80 28.62
C VAL A 229 27.70 37.49 29.80
N GLN A 230 27.89 38.20 30.89
CA GLN A 230 27.17 37.97 32.15
C GLN A 230 26.67 39.27 32.74
N ILE A 231 25.65 39.15 33.58
CA ILE A 231 25.04 40.23 34.35
C ILE A 231 25.11 39.85 35.83
N GLU A 232 25.76 40.71 36.63
CA GLU A 232 25.71 40.67 38.09
C GLU A 232 24.57 41.57 38.58
N LEU A 233 23.53 40.97 39.15
CA LEU A 233 22.43 41.69 39.78
C LEU A 233 22.89 42.29 41.12
N PRO A 234 22.29 43.42 41.58
CA PRO A 234 22.67 44.06 42.85
C PRO A 234 22.52 43.17 44.09
N GLU A 235 21.63 42.18 44.03
CA GLU A 235 21.42 41.12 45.01
C GLU A 235 20.83 39.90 44.29
N ALA A 236 20.85 38.73 44.93
CA ALA A 236 20.22 37.54 44.37
C ALA A 236 18.72 37.75 44.14
N LYS A 237 18.24 37.51 42.92
CA LYS A 237 16.83 37.61 42.54
C LYS A 237 16.32 36.26 42.04
N THR A 238 15.02 36.03 42.24
CA THR A 238 14.31 34.95 41.55
C THR A 238 14.02 35.39 40.12
N ILE A 239 14.41 34.55 39.17
CA ILE A 239 14.29 34.72 37.74
C ILE A 239 13.50 33.51 37.22
N GLN A 240 12.49 33.76 36.39
CA GLN A 240 11.64 32.73 35.82
C GLN A 240 11.69 32.70 34.30
N SER A 241 12.23 33.73 33.65
CA SER A 241 12.36 33.77 32.20
C SER A 241 13.45 34.75 31.77
N PHE A 242 13.84 34.66 30.51
CA PHE A 242 14.82 35.53 29.89
C PHE A 242 14.46 35.83 28.44
N VAL A 243 15.03 36.92 27.91
CA VAL A 243 14.97 37.27 26.49
C VAL A 243 16.37 37.64 26.02
N ILE A 244 16.75 37.19 24.82
CA ILE A 244 17.98 37.60 24.14
C ILE A 244 17.62 38.16 22.78
N ASN A 245 17.99 39.41 22.56
CA ASN A 245 17.96 40.06 21.25
C ASN A 245 19.36 39.97 20.64
N TRP A 246 19.59 38.99 19.78
CA TRP A 246 20.79 38.81 18.98
C TRP A 246 20.84 39.81 17.83
N GLU A 247 22.04 40.16 17.36
CA GLU A 247 22.19 40.96 16.14
C GLU A 247 21.93 40.16 14.87
N ARG A 248 22.34 38.90 14.88
CA ARG A 248 22.17 37.93 13.81
C ARG A 248 21.73 36.61 14.41
N ASN A 249 21.03 35.83 13.63
CA ASN A 249 20.61 34.49 13.99
C ASN A 249 21.75 33.42 13.84
N ASN A 250 23.01 33.83 13.94
CA ASN A 250 24.15 32.95 13.65
C ASN A 250 24.62 32.06 14.82
N VAL A 251 24.08 32.22 16.02
CA VAL A 251 24.43 31.36 17.16
C VAL A 251 23.81 29.97 17.00
N ILE A 252 24.55 28.92 17.41
CA ILE A 252 24.15 27.51 17.27
C ILE A 252 24.07 26.81 18.63
N ASP A 253 25.10 26.95 19.46
CA ASP A 253 25.17 26.28 20.76
C ASP A 253 25.45 27.32 21.84
N TYR A 254 24.50 27.49 22.77
CA TYR A 254 24.65 28.37 23.92
C TYR A 254 23.83 27.93 25.14
N GLU A 255 24.32 28.31 26.31
CA GLU A 255 23.75 28.01 27.62
C GLU A 255 23.43 29.30 28.37
N ILE A 256 22.31 29.32 29.09
CA ILE A 256 22.05 30.28 30.16
C ILE A 256 22.46 29.65 31.47
N GLN A 257 23.49 30.20 32.08
CA GLN A 257 24.02 29.70 33.33
C GLN A 257 23.79 30.71 34.45
N ILE A 258 23.61 30.21 35.66
CA ILE A 258 23.34 31.03 36.84
C ILE A 258 24.31 30.68 37.97
N SER A 259 24.56 31.64 38.85
CA SER A 259 25.42 31.49 40.02
C SER A 259 25.03 32.44 41.15
N ASN A 260 25.33 32.06 42.39
CA ASN A 260 25.18 32.92 43.56
C ASN A 260 26.49 33.61 43.98
N ASP A 261 27.64 33.12 43.53
CA ASP A 261 28.96 33.63 43.92
C ASP A 261 29.84 34.06 42.72
N GLY A 262 29.37 33.83 41.49
CA GLY A 262 30.08 34.11 40.25
C GLY A 262 31.22 33.13 39.94
N GLN A 263 31.40 32.09 40.74
CA GLN A 263 32.45 31.08 40.60
C GLN A 263 31.87 29.71 40.24
N GLU A 264 30.86 29.25 40.98
CA GLU A 264 30.18 27.98 40.74
C GLU A 264 28.94 28.23 39.88
N TRP A 265 28.88 27.60 38.71
CA TRP A 265 27.83 27.84 37.70
C TRP A 265 27.01 26.59 37.48
N GLU A 266 25.68 26.74 37.44
CA GLU A 266 24.76 25.73 36.95
C GLU A 266 24.13 26.16 35.62
N THR A 267 23.88 25.22 34.72
CA THR A 267 23.12 25.47 33.49
C THR A 267 21.63 25.46 33.80
N ALA A 268 20.98 26.60 33.61
CA ALA A 268 19.55 26.78 33.85
C ALA A 268 18.70 26.55 32.59
N TRP A 269 19.30 26.74 31.42
CA TRP A 269 18.69 26.50 30.10
C TRP A 269 19.81 26.36 29.05
N ALA A 270 19.58 25.60 27.97
CA ALA A 270 20.54 25.45 26.87
C ALA A 270 19.84 25.23 25.53
N ARG A 271 20.52 25.61 24.43
CA ARG A 271 20.13 25.33 23.05
C ARG A 271 21.35 24.92 22.25
N THR A 272 21.19 23.91 21.40
CA THR A 272 22.26 23.32 20.57
C THR A 272 21.97 23.39 19.06
N SER A 273 20.89 24.05 18.67
CA SER A 273 20.50 24.32 17.28
C SER A 273 20.59 25.80 16.94
N LYS A 274 20.81 26.11 15.66
CA LYS A 274 20.87 27.48 15.14
C LYS A 274 19.60 28.25 15.49
N ASN A 275 19.75 29.55 15.78
CA ASN A 275 18.59 30.41 15.98
C ASN A 275 17.86 30.67 14.67
N ASP A 276 16.53 30.55 14.71
CA ASP A 276 15.67 30.87 13.56
C ASP A 276 15.44 32.39 13.50
N ASN A 277 15.30 33.01 14.68
CA ASN A 277 15.06 34.43 14.88
C ASN A 277 16.19 35.12 15.64
N CYS A 278 16.32 36.43 15.40
CA CYS A 278 17.24 37.27 16.18
C CYS A 278 16.75 37.48 17.62
N ARG A 279 15.48 37.25 17.94
CA ARG A 279 14.95 37.38 19.31
C ARG A 279 14.55 36.01 19.83
N VAL A 280 15.12 35.61 20.97
CA VAL A 280 14.78 34.37 21.68
C VAL A 280 14.21 34.72 23.05
N ALA A 281 13.07 34.15 23.42
CA ALA A 281 12.46 34.30 24.73
C ALA A 281 12.08 32.93 25.27
N ALA A 282 12.41 32.63 26.53
CA ALA A 282 12.12 31.33 27.14
C ALA A 282 11.80 31.46 28.63
N ASN A 283 10.94 30.57 29.12
CA ASN A 283 10.64 30.39 30.54
C ASN A 283 11.51 29.27 31.11
N PHE A 284 12.05 29.45 32.32
CA PHE A 284 12.66 28.34 33.06
C PHE A 284 11.59 27.38 33.58
N ASP A 285 11.89 26.08 33.58
CA ASP A 285 10.98 25.05 34.12
C ASP A 285 10.61 25.33 35.57
N GLN A 286 11.61 25.76 36.35
CA GLN A 286 11.48 26.12 37.76
C GLN A 286 12.09 27.50 38.02
N PRO A 287 11.52 28.30 38.94
CA PRO A 287 12.12 29.57 39.34
C PRO A 287 13.56 29.40 39.82
N LYS A 288 14.45 30.25 39.33
CA LYS A 288 15.89 30.22 39.62
C LYS A 288 16.29 31.42 40.46
N THR A 289 16.88 31.21 41.63
CA THR A 289 17.40 32.31 42.46
C THR A 289 18.91 32.43 42.26
N ALA A 290 19.36 33.55 41.71
CA ALA A 290 20.76 33.81 41.40
C ALA A 290 21.11 35.29 41.47
N GLN A 291 22.38 35.59 41.75
CA GLN A 291 22.94 36.94 41.63
C GLN A 291 23.63 37.15 40.29
N TYR A 292 24.21 36.11 39.71
CA TYR A 292 24.91 36.15 38.43
C TYR A 292 24.17 35.32 37.40
N VAL A 293 24.01 35.86 36.20
CA VAL A 293 23.45 35.14 35.05
C VAL A 293 24.35 35.38 33.84
N ARG A 294 24.72 34.33 33.11
CA ARG A 294 25.56 34.46 31.91
C ARG A 294 24.99 33.71 30.73
N VAL A 295 25.17 34.28 29.54
CA VAL A 295 25.04 33.61 28.25
C VAL A 295 26.41 33.06 27.90
N LYS A 296 26.56 31.74 27.87
CA LYS A 296 27.79 31.04 27.48
C LYS A 296 27.59 30.46 26.09
N ILE A 297 28.34 30.94 25.12
CA ILE A 297 28.21 30.59 23.71
C ILE A 297 29.34 29.64 23.34
N ASN A 298 28.98 28.41 22.95
CA ASN A 298 29.90 27.33 22.64
C ASN A 298 30.11 27.18 21.12
N ASN A 299 29.13 27.55 20.27
CA ASN A 299 29.25 27.48 18.81
C ASN A 299 28.40 28.52 18.08
N PHE A 300 28.88 29.04 16.95
CA PHE A 300 28.16 29.95 16.05
C PHE A 300 28.75 29.96 14.64
N ASP A 301 27.93 30.25 13.63
CA ASP A 301 28.32 30.43 12.23
C ASP A 301 28.92 31.81 11.97
N GLN A 302 29.87 31.90 11.03
CA GLN A 302 30.37 33.21 10.59
C GLN A 302 29.30 34.02 9.85
N THR A 303 28.35 33.36 9.20
CA THR A 303 27.28 33.99 8.41
C THR A 303 25.95 33.93 9.17
N GLY A 304 25.27 35.07 9.27
CA GLY A 304 23.91 35.14 9.79
C GLY A 304 23.15 36.33 9.25
N THR A 305 21.84 36.28 9.46
CA THR A 305 20.88 37.27 8.99
C THR A 305 20.34 38.05 10.18
N ASN A 306 20.26 39.37 10.05
CA ASN A 306 19.68 40.24 11.08
C ASN A 306 18.15 40.36 10.93
N ALA A 307 17.49 41.00 11.91
CA ALA A 307 16.03 41.16 11.93
C ALA A 307 15.44 41.94 10.74
N SER A 308 16.26 42.65 9.94
CA SER A 308 15.84 43.34 8.71
C SER A 308 16.04 42.49 7.44
N GLY A 309 16.41 41.21 7.58
CA GLY A 309 16.68 40.31 6.46
C GLY A 309 18.04 40.51 5.79
N VAL A 310 18.95 41.28 6.40
CA VAL A 310 20.29 41.51 5.83
C VAL A 310 21.26 40.45 6.34
N THR A 311 21.82 39.67 5.43
CA THR A 311 22.84 38.65 5.72
C THR A 311 24.24 39.25 5.71
N ASN A 312 25.03 38.97 6.76
CA ASN A 312 26.43 39.39 6.88
C ASN A 312 27.33 38.22 7.32
N THR A 313 28.54 38.16 6.77
CA THR A 313 29.58 37.19 7.15
C THR A 313 30.68 37.89 7.95
N TRP A 314 30.74 37.59 9.24
CA TRP A 314 31.73 38.13 10.18
C TRP A 314 31.84 37.20 11.39
N ASN A 315 33.08 36.83 11.76
CA ASN A 315 33.36 35.80 12.79
C ASN A 315 33.21 36.34 14.23
N THR A 316 32.03 36.88 14.52
CA THR A 316 31.60 37.35 15.83
C THR A 316 30.17 36.92 16.09
N VAL A 317 29.81 36.88 17.37
CA VAL A 317 28.43 36.80 17.84
C VAL A 317 28.11 38.07 18.62
N SER A 318 26.86 38.53 18.59
CA SER A 318 26.50 39.80 19.22
C SER A 318 25.09 39.81 19.77
N ILE A 319 24.92 40.54 20.87
CA ILE A 319 23.67 40.67 21.61
C ILE A 319 23.37 42.17 21.76
N TYR A 320 22.22 42.59 21.22
CA TYR A 320 21.62 43.90 21.45
C TYR A 320 21.08 44.04 22.88
N GLU A 321 20.41 43.01 23.41
CA GLU A 321 19.88 43.05 24.78
C GLU A 321 19.75 41.63 25.34
N PHE A 322 20.04 41.47 26.63
CA PHE A 322 19.82 40.28 27.44
C PHE A 322 18.99 40.64 28.66
N GLU A 323 17.72 40.26 28.63
CA GLU A 323 16.69 40.65 29.59
C GLU A 323 16.39 39.48 30.54
N LEU A 324 16.11 39.81 31.81
CA LEU A 324 15.83 38.84 32.86
C LEU A 324 14.55 39.23 33.59
N TYR A 325 13.65 38.29 33.82
CA TYR A 325 12.34 38.57 34.44
C TYR A 325 12.06 37.67 35.64
N SER A 326 11.42 38.24 36.65
CA SER A 326 10.96 37.51 37.84
C SER A 326 9.73 36.64 37.60
N ASN A 327 9.11 36.75 36.42
CA ASN A 327 7.85 36.12 36.06
C ASN A 327 8.03 35.27 34.81
N LYS A 328 7.17 34.26 34.63
CA LYS A 328 7.06 33.59 33.33
C LYS A 328 6.40 34.55 32.34
N LEU A 329 7.01 34.72 31.18
CA LEU A 329 6.41 35.48 30.07
C LEU A 329 5.28 34.65 29.45
N ASP A 330 4.25 35.32 28.94
CA ASP A 330 3.23 34.68 28.10
C ASP A 330 3.82 34.41 26.71
N LEU A 331 4.44 33.23 26.56
CA LEU A 331 5.04 32.77 25.31
C LEU A 331 4.03 31.91 24.54
N PRO A 332 3.99 31.97 23.19
CA PRO A 332 3.09 31.14 22.40
C PRO A 332 3.38 29.65 22.65
N THR A 333 2.35 28.91 23.04
CA THR A 333 2.38 27.44 23.16
C THR A 333 1.77 26.82 21.91
N TYR A 334 2.48 25.88 21.29
CA TYR A 334 1.97 25.11 20.15
C TYR A 334 1.52 23.72 20.60
N THR A 335 0.37 23.28 20.08
CA THR A 335 0.00 21.87 20.05
C THR A 335 0.71 21.17 18.89
N ILE A 336 0.74 19.84 18.90
CA ILE A 336 1.29 19.08 17.77
C ILE A 336 0.52 19.33 16.47
N ASP A 337 -0.80 19.48 16.56
CA ASP A 337 -1.65 19.78 15.41
C ASP A 337 -1.39 21.18 14.84
N ASP A 338 -1.08 22.18 15.68
CA ASP A 338 -0.66 23.51 15.22
C ASP A 338 0.63 23.44 14.41
N VAL A 339 1.61 22.63 14.86
CA VAL A 339 2.89 22.47 14.17
C VAL A 339 2.71 21.73 12.85
N VAL A 340 2.00 20.60 12.86
CA VAL A 340 1.69 19.81 11.66
C VAL A 340 0.96 20.66 10.62
N GLY A 341 -0.06 21.42 11.03
CA GLY A 341 -0.82 22.30 10.14
C GLY A 341 -0.02 23.50 9.60
N SER A 342 1.14 23.79 10.19
CA SER A 342 2.04 24.88 9.75
C SER A 342 3.14 24.44 8.78
N ILE A 343 3.39 23.13 8.66
CA ILE A 343 4.40 22.60 7.73
C ILE A 343 3.90 22.78 6.30
N THR A 344 4.77 23.32 5.46
CA THR A 344 4.49 23.53 4.02
C THR A 344 5.51 22.79 3.17
N ALA A 345 5.16 22.52 1.92
CA ALA A 345 6.03 21.82 0.98
C ALA A 345 7.40 22.54 0.84
N PRO A 346 8.53 21.83 1.01
CA PRO A 346 9.85 22.37 0.73
C PRO A 346 9.98 22.90 -0.69
N VAL A 347 10.74 23.99 -0.85
CA VAL A 347 11.10 24.52 -2.18
C VAL A 347 12.41 23.88 -2.61
N VAL A 348 12.39 23.18 -3.75
CA VAL A 348 13.58 22.64 -4.41
C VAL A 348 13.94 23.51 -5.61
N ASN A 349 15.16 24.02 -5.64
CA ASN A 349 15.68 24.80 -6.77
C ASN A 349 16.56 23.91 -7.66
N LYS A 350 16.67 24.29 -8.94
CA LYS A 350 17.52 23.59 -9.89
C LYS A 350 18.98 23.58 -9.42
N GLY A 351 19.55 22.39 -9.28
CA GLY A 351 20.92 22.17 -8.80
C GLY A 351 21.06 21.96 -7.29
N ASP A 352 19.97 22.00 -6.52
CA ASP A 352 19.99 21.59 -5.12
C ASP A 352 20.29 20.09 -5.02
N ALA A 353 21.24 19.71 -4.17
CA ALA A 353 21.63 18.30 -3.95
C ALA A 353 20.83 17.63 -2.82
N LYS A 354 20.17 18.44 -1.97
CA LYS A 354 19.44 18.01 -0.78
C LYS A 354 18.18 18.85 -0.60
N MET A 355 17.06 18.19 -0.35
CA MET A 355 15.82 18.84 0.06
C MET A 355 16.04 19.57 1.39
N GLN A 356 15.57 20.81 1.49
CA GLN A 356 15.61 21.56 2.74
C GLN A 356 14.49 21.08 3.65
N MET A 357 14.84 20.57 4.83
CA MET A 357 13.86 20.17 5.84
C MET A 357 13.12 21.41 6.38
N PRO A 358 11.78 21.34 6.57
CA PRO A 358 11.04 22.38 7.27
C PRO A 358 11.56 22.58 8.70
N GLU A 359 11.45 23.81 9.22
CA GLU A 359 11.76 24.11 10.62
C GLU A 359 10.51 23.89 11.49
N VAL A 360 10.70 23.36 12.71
CA VAL A 360 9.64 23.21 13.72
C VAL A 360 9.98 23.98 15.00
N PRO A 361 8.97 24.42 15.79
CA PRO A 361 9.21 25.13 17.04
C PRO A 361 10.02 24.31 18.06
N GLU A 362 10.65 24.99 19.02
CA GLU A 362 11.38 24.35 20.11
C GLU A 362 10.47 23.40 20.92
N GLY A 363 10.98 22.21 21.24
CA GLY A 363 10.23 21.15 21.91
C GLY A 363 9.51 20.17 20.98
N PHE A 364 9.64 20.36 19.66
CA PHE A 364 9.17 19.43 18.63
C PHE A 364 10.35 18.85 17.86
N GLU A 365 10.19 17.61 17.39
CA GLU A 365 11.11 16.95 16.45
C GLU A 365 10.40 16.74 15.11
N LEU A 366 11.17 16.79 14.02
CA LEU A 366 10.69 16.55 12.68
C LEU A 366 11.51 15.43 12.03
N GLU A 367 10.81 14.45 11.48
CA GLU A 367 11.35 13.31 10.75
C GLU A 367 10.79 13.32 9.32
N PHE A 368 11.65 13.08 8.33
CA PHE A 368 11.20 12.88 6.96
C PHE A 368 10.72 11.43 6.84
N VAL A 369 9.43 11.25 6.54
CA VAL A 369 8.84 9.91 6.40
C VAL A 369 9.30 9.26 5.10
N GLY A 370 9.30 10.05 4.02
CA GLY A 370 9.73 9.60 2.71
C GLY A 370 9.03 10.36 1.60
N ALA A 371 9.47 10.12 0.37
CA ALA A 371 8.81 10.56 -0.85
C ALA A 371 8.18 9.37 -1.55
N ASP A 372 7.04 9.57 -2.18
CA ASP A 372 6.37 8.55 -2.98
C ASP A 372 7.24 8.00 -4.14
N TYR A 373 8.16 8.82 -4.65
CA TYR A 373 9.26 8.40 -5.52
C TYR A 373 10.62 8.65 -4.87
N GLU A 374 11.10 7.66 -4.11
CA GLU A 374 12.44 7.66 -3.50
C GLU A 374 13.57 7.83 -4.53
N GLN A 375 13.30 7.49 -5.80
CA GLN A 375 14.23 7.65 -6.92
C GLN A 375 14.40 9.12 -7.35
N ILE A 376 13.61 10.05 -6.83
CA ILE A 376 13.74 11.50 -7.02
C ILE A 376 14.19 12.16 -5.71
N ILE A 377 13.53 11.86 -4.59
CA ILE A 377 13.95 12.33 -3.26
C ILE A 377 14.16 11.11 -2.37
N GLY A 378 15.42 10.72 -2.17
CA GLY A 378 15.76 9.57 -1.34
C GLY A 378 15.45 9.80 0.14
N ALA A 379 15.35 8.72 0.93
CA ALA A 379 14.99 8.76 2.36
C ALA A 379 15.86 9.69 3.24
N ASP A 380 17.08 10.03 2.81
CA ASP A 380 17.95 10.97 3.50
C ASP A 380 17.82 12.42 2.98
N GLY A 381 16.82 12.69 2.14
CA GLY A 381 16.55 13.95 1.45
C GLY A 381 17.45 14.22 0.24
N THR A 382 18.27 13.26 -0.23
CA THR A 382 19.08 13.41 -1.45
C THR A 382 18.18 13.62 -2.65
N ILE A 383 18.46 14.67 -3.44
CA ILE A 383 17.75 14.92 -4.69
C ILE A 383 18.51 14.23 -5.83
N TYR A 384 17.81 13.34 -6.51
CA TYR A 384 18.23 12.75 -7.78
C TYR A 384 17.47 13.49 -8.89
N GLU A 385 18.19 14.27 -9.69
CA GLU A 385 17.60 15.16 -10.71
C GLU A 385 16.79 14.35 -11.74
N PRO A 386 15.46 14.53 -11.84
CA PRO A 386 14.65 13.86 -12.85
C PRO A 386 14.97 14.41 -14.26
N LEU A 387 14.59 13.71 -15.31
CA LEU A 387 14.74 14.12 -16.71
C LEU A 387 13.94 15.40 -16.99
N VAL A 388 12.72 15.49 -16.49
CA VAL A 388 11.80 16.63 -16.66
C VAL A 388 11.29 17.08 -15.30
N ASP A 389 10.68 18.27 -15.23
CA ASP A 389 10.05 18.75 -14.00
C ASP A 389 9.03 17.73 -13.50
N THR A 390 9.24 17.20 -12.29
CA THR A 390 8.38 16.16 -11.69
C THR A 390 7.89 16.63 -10.34
N THR A 391 6.61 16.40 -10.06
CA THR A 391 6.03 16.64 -8.73
C THR A 391 6.04 15.32 -7.97
N VAL A 392 6.54 15.34 -6.74
CA VAL A 392 6.54 14.21 -5.82
C VAL A 392 5.82 14.56 -4.54
N GLU A 393 5.25 13.56 -3.89
CA GLU A 393 4.59 13.69 -2.60
C GLU A 393 5.56 13.37 -1.47
N VAL A 394 5.65 14.27 -0.50
CA VAL A 394 6.47 14.07 0.71
C VAL A 394 5.62 14.15 1.96
N ASN A 395 5.98 13.35 2.96
CA ASN A 395 5.36 13.40 4.28
C ASN A 395 6.42 13.65 5.36
N PHE A 396 6.03 14.33 6.43
CA PHE A 396 6.85 14.53 7.61
C PHE A 396 6.12 14.04 8.86
N LYS A 397 6.87 13.45 9.79
CA LYS A 397 6.38 13.06 11.11
C LYS A 397 6.88 14.08 12.13
N VAL A 398 5.95 14.70 12.83
CA VAL A 398 6.21 15.61 13.95
C VAL A 398 6.08 14.84 15.25
N LYS A 399 7.03 14.99 16.16
CA LYS A 399 7.00 14.38 17.50
C LYS A 399 7.07 15.43 18.61
N LYS A 400 6.36 15.18 19.71
CA LYS A 400 6.38 15.97 20.95
C LYS A 400 6.24 15.04 22.16
N GLY A 401 7.35 14.66 22.78
CA GLY A 401 7.32 13.61 23.80
C GLY A 401 6.88 12.27 23.20
N ASP A 402 5.84 11.65 23.76
CA ASP A 402 5.27 10.39 23.27
C ASP A 402 4.19 10.59 22.17
N GLU A 403 3.82 11.84 21.86
CA GLU A 403 2.86 12.14 20.80
C GLU A 403 3.57 12.26 19.45
N GLU A 404 3.04 11.58 18.43
CA GLU A 404 3.46 11.74 17.04
C GLU A 404 2.28 11.98 16.08
N ARG A 405 2.52 12.75 15.03
CA ARG A 405 1.56 13.03 13.96
C ARG A 405 2.29 13.14 12.63
N THR A 406 1.74 12.51 11.60
CA THR A 406 2.24 12.64 10.22
C THR A 406 1.45 13.70 9.47
N THR A 407 2.12 14.53 8.68
CA THR A 407 1.48 15.50 7.79
C THR A 407 0.66 14.79 6.72
N ALA A 408 -0.32 15.49 6.14
CA ALA A 408 -0.84 15.11 4.83
C ALA A 408 0.30 15.13 3.78
N ALA A 409 0.08 14.49 2.63
CA ALA A 409 1.01 14.53 1.51
C ALA A 409 1.22 15.99 1.04
N LEU A 410 2.50 16.40 0.95
CA LEU A 410 2.90 17.72 0.49
C LEU A 410 3.53 17.60 -0.89
N GLN A 411 3.00 18.35 -1.85
CA GLN A 411 3.46 18.33 -3.24
C GLN A 411 4.73 19.16 -3.40
N VAL A 412 5.83 18.52 -3.78
CA VAL A 412 7.14 19.15 -4.02
C VAL A 412 7.48 19.05 -5.50
N LEU A 413 7.60 20.20 -6.17
CA LEU A 413 8.09 20.27 -7.55
C LEU A 413 9.62 20.19 -7.55
N VAL A 414 10.16 19.15 -8.18
CA VAL A 414 11.61 18.97 -8.40
C VAL A 414 11.94 19.34 -9.84
N PRO A 415 12.74 20.40 -10.07
CA PRO A 415 13.11 20.81 -11.42
C PRO A 415 13.93 19.74 -12.14
N GLY A 416 13.57 19.47 -13.39
CA GLY A 416 14.23 18.47 -14.21
C GLY A 416 15.51 18.97 -14.87
N LYS A 417 16.28 17.99 -15.34
CA LYS A 417 17.49 18.18 -16.14
C LYS A 417 17.18 18.97 -17.41
N TYR A 418 16.09 18.61 -18.10
CA TYR A 418 15.62 19.24 -19.34
C TYR A 418 14.38 20.11 -19.08
N GLU A 419 14.35 21.33 -19.65
CA GLU A 419 13.27 22.31 -19.39
C GLU A 419 11.94 21.96 -20.06
N ALA A 420 11.94 21.19 -21.16
CA ALA A 420 10.75 20.73 -21.85
C ALA A 420 11.07 19.59 -22.81
N ASN A 421 10.11 18.71 -23.09
CA ASN A 421 10.19 17.78 -24.21
C ASN A 421 10.18 18.58 -25.53
N VAL A 422 11.15 18.31 -26.41
CA VAL A 422 11.34 19.04 -27.68
C VAL A 422 11.26 18.14 -28.90
N GLY A 423 11.05 16.83 -28.72
CA GLY A 423 11.11 15.83 -29.78
C GLY A 423 9.90 14.89 -29.78
N ASN A 424 10.18 13.60 -29.88
CA ASN A 424 9.15 12.56 -29.93
C ASN A 424 8.25 12.54 -28.67
N GLU A 425 6.99 12.17 -28.89
CA GLU A 425 6.03 11.90 -27.81
C GLU A 425 6.46 10.70 -26.96
N LYS A 426 5.99 10.65 -25.72
CA LYS A 426 6.24 9.52 -24.80
C LYS A 426 5.66 8.22 -25.39
N PRO A 427 6.47 7.16 -25.54
CA PRO A 427 5.97 5.87 -25.99
C PRO A 427 4.94 5.31 -25.02
N LYS A 428 3.85 4.74 -25.57
CA LYS A 428 2.80 4.10 -24.77
C LYS A 428 3.20 2.66 -24.47
N VAL A 429 3.26 2.31 -23.19
CA VAL A 429 3.51 0.95 -22.67
C VAL A 429 2.66 0.74 -21.41
N ILE A 430 2.59 -0.50 -20.95
CA ILE A 430 1.91 -0.92 -19.72
C ILE A 430 2.91 -1.68 -18.84
N PRO A 431 3.22 -1.19 -17.62
CA PRO A 431 2.81 0.10 -17.07
C PRO A 431 3.51 1.28 -17.77
N GLU A 432 2.96 2.47 -17.60
CA GLU A 432 3.51 3.74 -18.06
C GLU A 432 4.98 3.93 -17.63
N LEU A 433 5.83 4.46 -18.53
CA LEU A 433 7.22 4.80 -18.20
C LEU A 433 7.25 5.93 -17.17
N ALA A 434 8.06 5.85 -16.10
CA ALA A 434 8.07 6.91 -15.08
C ALA A 434 8.43 8.29 -15.67
N GLU A 435 9.51 8.38 -16.46
CA GLU A 435 9.96 9.63 -17.06
C GLU A 435 10.34 9.48 -18.54
N TRP A 436 10.12 10.54 -19.32
CA TRP A 436 10.47 10.60 -20.74
C TRP A 436 11.00 11.97 -21.16
N TYR A 437 12.10 11.97 -21.91
CA TYR A 437 12.58 13.11 -22.67
C TYR A 437 12.77 12.74 -24.15
N GLY A 438 11.90 13.24 -25.02
CA GLY A 438 11.94 12.98 -26.45
C GLY A 438 12.99 13.79 -27.20
N THR A 439 13.64 13.15 -28.15
CA THR A 439 14.51 13.81 -29.15
C THR A 439 13.96 13.57 -30.56
N GLU A 440 14.61 14.08 -31.61
CA GLU A 440 14.13 13.93 -33.00
C GLU A 440 14.69 12.66 -33.65
N GLY A 441 13.85 11.90 -34.35
CA GLY A 441 14.25 10.75 -35.17
C GLY A 441 13.86 9.39 -34.58
N ASN A 442 14.26 8.31 -35.25
CA ASN A 442 13.97 6.93 -34.84
C ASN A 442 15.24 6.08 -34.89
N PHE A 443 15.32 5.09 -34.00
CA PHE A 443 16.17 3.93 -34.16
C PHE A 443 15.46 2.91 -35.06
N GLU A 444 16.10 2.51 -36.16
CA GLU A 444 15.54 1.61 -37.16
C GLU A 444 16.06 0.18 -36.96
N ILE A 445 15.16 -0.79 -36.90
CA ILE A 445 15.49 -2.21 -36.84
C ILE A 445 15.93 -2.70 -38.23
N SER A 446 17.03 -3.46 -38.28
CA SER A 446 17.57 -4.04 -39.51
C SER A 446 18.12 -5.45 -39.29
N ASP A 447 18.44 -6.16 -40.38
CA ASP A 447 19.11 -7.48 -40.32
C ASP A 447 20.50 -7.43 -39.67
N SER A 448 21.07 -6.23 -39.49
CA SER A 448 22.35 -6.03 -38.80
C SER A 448 22.18 -5.70 -37.31
N THR A 449 20.95 -5.55 -36.83
CA THR A 449 20.68 -5.23 -35.44
C THR A 449 21.07 -6.39 -34.54
N ARG A 450 21.70 -6.09 -33.40
CA ARG A 450 22.25 -7.06 -32.45
C ARG A 450 22.11 -6.59 -31.01
N ILE A 451 22.08 -7.53 -30.07
CA ILE A 451 22.13 -7.29 -28.64
C ILE A 451 23.59 -7.46 -28.19
N ILE A 452 24.13 -6.47 -27.49
CA ILE A 452 25.49 -6.46 -26.96
C ILE A 452 25.41 -6.39 -25.44
N VAL A 453 26.01 -7.37 -24.77
CA VAL A 453 26.17 -7.39 -23.31
C VAL A 453 27.50 -6.77 -22.95
N ASP A 454 27.51 -5.87 -21.97
CA ASP A 454 28.75 -5.34 -21.41
C ASP A 454 29.58 -6.48 -20.81
N SER A 455 30.81 -6.62 -21.30
CA SER A 455 31.78 -7.63 -20.87
C SER A 455 32.07 -7.61 -19.37
N ASN A 456 31.88 -6.47 -18.69
CA ASN A 456 32.06 -6.37 -17.24
C ASN A 456 30.93 -7.03 -16.44
N TYR A 457 29.76 -7.22 -17.05
CA TYR A 457 28.53 -7.71 -16.41
C TYR A 457 27.95 -8.92 -17.17
N ASN A 458 28.81 -9.66 -17.86
CA ASN A 458 28.39 -10.77 -18.71
C ASN A 458 27.68 -11.88 -17.92
N ASN A 459 28.08 -12.17 -16.69
CA ASN A 459 27.46 -13.27 -15.94
C ASN A 459 26.06 -12.88 -15.44
N GLU A 460 25.86 -11.60 -15.16
CA GLU A 460 24.65 -11.03 -14.60
C GLU A 460 23.58 -10.78 -15.68
N LEU A 461 23.99 -10.42 -16.90
CA LEU A 461 23.07 -9.96 -17.95
C LEU A 461 22.88 -10.93 -19.11
N MET A 462 23.71 -11.96 -19.28
CA MET A 462 23.63 -12.85 -20.44
C MET A 462 22.30 -13.60 -20.53
N GLU A 463 21.73 -14.02 -19.40
CA GLU A 463 20.42 -14.68 -19.37
C GLU A 463 19.30 -13.73 -19.82
N THR A 464 19.28 -12.50 -19.29
CA THR A 464 18.36 -11.44 -19.74
C THR A 464 18.52 -11.11 -21.22
N ALA A 465 19.76 -11.06 -21.74
CA ALA A 465 20.01 -10.80 -23.15
C ALA A 465 19.49 -11.94 -24.06
N ASN A 466 19.66 -13.20 -23.64
CA ASN A 466 19.12 -14.35 -24.37
C ASN A 466 17.59 -14.41 -24.31
N LYS A 467 16.98 -14.09 -23.15
CA LYS A 467 15.53 -13.97 -23.03
C LYS A 467 15.00 -12.83 -23.90
N PHE A 468 15.69 -11.70 -23.95
CA PHE A 468 15.35 -10.60 -24.85
C PHE A 468 15.42 -11.04 -26.33
N ALA A 469 16.44 -11.80 -26.72
CA ALA A 469 16.53 -12.33 -28.08
C ALA A 469 15.38 -13.30 -28.41
N SER A 470 15.04 -14.21 -27.50
CA SER A 470 13.93 -15.16 -27.66
C SER A 470 12.58 -14.45 -27.75
N ASP A 471 12.35 -13.44 -26.91
CA ASP A 471 11.09 -12.68 -26.91
C ASP A 471 10.99 -11.76 -28.12
N TYR A 472 12.13 -11.24 -28.59
CA TYR A 472 12.21 -10.49 -29.83
C TYR A 472 11.88 -11.38 -31.04
N GLU A 473 12.37 -12.62 -31.09
CA GLU A 473 12.06 -13.56 -32.16
C GLU A 473 10.56 -13.87 -32.23
N ASP A 474 9.94 -14.17 -31.09
CA ASP A 474 8.49 -14.42 -30.98
C ASP A 474 7.66 -13.23 -31.47
N ILE A 475 8.04 -12.00 -31.08
CA ILE A 475 7.30 -10.80 -31.48
C ILE A 475 7.56 -10.40 -32.94
N MET A 476 8.80 -10.49 -33.39
CA MET A 476 9.24 -9.87 -34.65
C MET A 476 9.36 -10.87 -35.81
N GLY A 477 9.25 -12.17 -35.53
CA GLY A 477 9.42 -13.26 -36.50
C GLY A 477 10.84 -13.39 -37.06
N ARG A 478 11.85 -12.91 -36.32
CA ARG A 478 13.26 -12.89 -36.76
C ARG A 478 14.24 -13.00 -35.60
N GLU A 479 15.25 -13.83 -35.78
CA GLU A 479 16.35 -13.98 -34.82
C GLU A 479 17.18 -12.70 -34.70
N ILE A 480 17.73 -12.47 -33.51
CA ILE A 480 18.68 -11.39 -33.21
C ILE A 480 19.91 -11.96 -32.50
N ALA A 481 21.11 -11.57 -32.95
CA ALA A 481 22.35 -12.08 -32.38
C ALA A 481 22.64 -11.43 -31.01
N VAL A 482 23.10 -12.24 -30.06
CA VAL A 482 23.63 -11.79 -28.75
C VAL A 482 25.15 -11.88 -28.78
N GLU A 483 25.82 -10.77 -28.48
CA GLU A 483 27.28 -10.63 -28.48
C GLU A 483 27.77 -9.99 -27.17
N VAL A 484 29.08 -10.09 -26.92
CA VAL A 484 29.73 -9.42 -25.78
C VAL A 484 30.61 -8.28 -26.30
N GLY A 485 30.50 -7.10 -25.69
CA GLY A 485 31.23 -5.90 -26.08
C GLY A 485 31.52 -4.98 -24.89
N THR A 486 32.06 -3.80 -25.15
CA THR A 486 32.43 -2.83 -24.10
C THR A 486 31.68 -1.51 -24.19
N GLU A 487 30.94 -1.29 -25.28
CA GLU A 487 30.22 -0.03 -25.53
C GLU A 487 29.05 -0.26 -26.50
N ALA A 488 28.10 0.69 -26.50
CA ALA A 488 27.04 0.74 -27.49
C ALA A 488 27.60 1.12 -28.88
N VAL A 489 27.10 0.45 -29.93
CA VAL A 489 27.50 0.71 -31.31
C VAL A 489 26.25 1.01 -32.13
N ALA A 490 26.37 1.85 -33.18
CA ALA A 490 25.25 2.13 -34.07
C ALA A 490 24.57 0.83 -34.56
N GLY A 491 23.24 0.79 -34.47
CA GLY A 491 22.41 -0.38 -34.80
C GLY A 491 22.41 -1.47 -33.74
N SER A 492 22.76 -1.23 -32.48
CA SER A 492 22.71 -2.26 -31.42
C SER A 492 21.84 -1.87 -30.23
N PHE A 493 21.30 -2.88 -29.55
CA PHE A 493 20.93 -2.79 -28.14
C PHE A 493 22.17 -3.07 -27.29
N PHE A 494 22.46 -2.27 -26.27
CA PHE A 494 23.59 -2.47 -25.36
C PHE A 494 23.10 -2.51 -23.92
N LEU A 495 23.35 -3.60 -23.21
CA LEU A 495 22.93 -3.81 -21.81
C LEU A 495 24.15 -3.68 -20.89
N THR A 496 24.04 -2.84 -19.87
CA THR A 496 25.07 -2.68 -18.83
C THR A 496 24.47 -2.41 -17.45
N LEU A 497 25.19 -2.80 -16.40
CA LEU A 497 24.90 -2.38 -15.03
C LEU A 497 25.72 -1.16 -14.58
N ALA A 498 26.49 -0.57 -15.48
CA ALA A 498 27.18 0.68 -15.23
C ALA A 498 26.21 1.86 -15.43
N THR A 499 25.74 2.43 -14.33
CA THR A 499 24.93 3.66 -14.31
C THR A 499 25.53 4.68 -13.36
N GLU A 500 25.48 5.96 -13.73
CA GLU A 500 25.85 7.09 -12.86
C GLU A 500 24.66 7.62 -12.04
N ASP A 501 23.45 7.12 -12.30
CA ASP A 501 22.24 7.52 -11.60
C ASP A 501 22.16 6.87 -10.22
N GLY A 502 22.50 7.65 -9.20
CA GLY A 502 22.44 7.23 -7.81
C GLY A 502 21.01 6.96 -7.30
N GLY A 503 19.97 7.43 -7.98
CA GLY A 503 18.58 7.34 -7.54
C GLY A 503 17.85 6.08 -7.99
N LEU A 504 18.33 5.37 -9.01
CA LEU A 504 17.66 4.14 -9.45
C LEU A 504 17.60 3.08 -8.33
N CYS A 505 16.47 2.40 -8.18
CA CYS A 505 16.40 1.16 -7.40
C CYS A 505 16.86 -0.04 -8.25
N ASP A 506 16.85 -1.25 -7.68
CA ASP A 506 17.24 -2.48 -8.40
C ASP A 506 16.33 -2.78 -9.60
N GLU A 507 15.10 -2.28 -9.57
CA GLU A 507 14.09 -2.39 -10.63
C GLU A 507 14.16 -1.24 -11.65
N GLY A 508 14.94 -0.19 -11.33
CA GLY A 508 15.05 1.03 -12.13
C GLY A 508 16.01 0.89 -13.31
N ASN A 509 15.71 1.58 -14.40
CA ASN A 509 16.52 1.58 -15.62
C ASN A 509 16.51 2.92 -16.36
N ILE A 510 17.53 3.13 -17.17
CA ILE A 510 17.63 4.22 -18.15
C ILE A 510 17.74 3.61 -19.54
N ILE A 511 16.92 4.08 -20.46
CA ILE A 511 16.96 3.68 -21.88
C ILE A 511 17.27 4.91 -22.72
N THR A 512 18.47 4.98 -23.27
CA THR A 512 18.88 6.05 -24.19
C THR A 512 18.78 5.54 -25.63
N ILE A 513 17.85 6.09 -26.40
CA ILE A 513 17.54 5.70 -27.77
C ILE A 513 18.07 6.77 -28.74
N THR A 514 19.06 6.39 -29.54
CA THR A 514 19.73 7.22 -30.54
C THR A 514 19.88 6.44 -31.85
N ASP A 515 21.06 6.43 -32.49
CA ASP A 515 21.40 5.44 -33.52
C ASP A 515 21.76 4.07 -32.91
N SER A 516 21.78 3.97 -31.58
CA SER A 516 21.86 2.76 -30.76
C SER A 516 20.89 2.87 -29.57
N VAL A 517 20.56 1.74 -28.94
CA VAL A 517 19.72 1.68 -27.73
C VAL A 517 20.59 1.24 -26.56
N LYS A 518 20.89 2.15 -25.65
CA LYS A 518 21.69 1.86 -24.44
C LYS A 518 20.76 1.68 -23.24
N ILE A 519 20.87 0.53 -22.57
CA ILE A 519 20.13 0.17 -21.36
C ILE A 519 21.12 0.17 -20.19
N GLU A 520 20.86 1.01 -19.19
CA GLU A 520 21.63 1.11 -17.95
C GLU A 520 20.71 0.80 -16.77
N ALA A 521 21.16 -0.05 -15.84
CA ALA A 521 20.42 -0.41 -14.63
C ALA A 521 21.38 -0.64 -13.45
N LYS A 522 20.88 -0.71 -12.21
CA LYS A 522 21.70 -1.10 -11.05
C LYS A 522 21.76 -2.60 -10.83
N ALA A 523 20.71 -3.32 -11.21
CA ALA A 523 20.61 -4.77 -11.10
C ALA A 523 20.02 -5.37 -12.37
N ASN A 524 20.12 -6.71 -12.52
CA ASN A 524 19.57 -7.43 -13.67
C ASN A 524 18.07 -7.18 -13.87
N GLN A 525 17.31 -7.04 -12.78
CA GLN A 525 15.86 -6.83 -12.83
C GLN A 525 15.48 -5.54 -13.58
N GLY A 526 16.14 -4.42 -13.28
CA GLY A 526 15.93 -3.18 -14.04
C GLY A 526 16.28 -3.32 -15.52
N ALA A 527 17.37 -4.02 -15.85
CA ALA A 527 17.71 -4.30 -17.25
C ALA A 527 16.65 -5.19 -17.93
N PHE A 528 16.12 -6.19 -17.24
CA PHE A 528 15.04 -7.04 -17.73
C PHE A 528 13.76 -6.25 -17.99
N TYR A 529 13.33 -5.38 -17.05
CA TYR A 529 12.16 -4.52 -17.23
C TYR A 529 12.30 -3.51 -18.38
N ALA A 530 13.51 -3.02 -18.64
CA ALA A 530 13.76 -2.21 -19.83
C ALA A 530 13.44 -2.98 -21.13
N THR A 531 13.77 -4.28 -21.19
CA THR A 531 13.44 -5.11 -22.35
C THR A 531 11.93 -5.25 -22.55
N ARG A 532 11.13 -5.32 -21.46
CA ARG A 532 9.67 -5.40 -21.52
C ARG A 532 9.10 -4.14 -22.20
N SER A 533 9.54 -2.96 -21.75
CA SER A 533 9.15 -1.68 -22.35
C SER A 533 9.55 -1.60 -23.83
N ILE A 534 10.78 -1.97 -24.18
CA ILE A 534 11.26 -1.96 -25.58
C ILE A 534 10.42 -2.88 -26.47
N LEU A 535 10.15 -4.11 -26.03
CA LEU A 535 9.37 -5.09 -26.78
C LEU A 535 7.91 -4.65 -26.94
N GLN A 536 7.30 -4.03 -25.93
CA GLN A 536 5.96 -3.46 -26.05
C GLN A 536 5.90 -2.32 -27.08
N ILE A 537 6.93 -1.47 -27.15
CA ILE A 537 7.02 -0.43 -28.19
C ILE A 537 7.16 -1.07 -29.58
N LEU A 538 7.96 -2.14 -29.69
CA LEU A 538 8.15 -2.87 -30.96
C LEU A 538 6.87 -3.59 -31.42
N LYS A 539 6.06 -4.15 -30.50
CA LYS A 539 4.73 -4.71 -30.83
C LYS A 539 3.81 -3.70 -31.52
N GLN A 540 3.96 -2.41 -31.22
CA GLN A 540 3.14 -1.34 -31.79
C GLN A 540 3.71 -0.77 -33.09
N THR A 541 5.04 -0.72 -33.20
CA THR A 541 5.73 0.01 -34.28
C THR A 541 6.32 -0.91 -35.35
N GLU A 542 6.45 -2.20 -35.07
CA GLU A 542 6.96 -3.30 -35.92
C GLU A 542 8.40 -3.14 -36.45
N SER A 543 9.00 -1.96 -36.34
CA SER A 543 10.27 -1.67 -37.03
C SER A 543 11.10 -0.53 -36.43
N THR A 544 10.55 0.33 -35.57
CA THR A 544 11.23 1.55 -35.12
C THR A 544 11.04 1.86 -33.65
N LEU A 545 12.05 2.39 -32.97
CA LEU A 545 11.90 2.99 -31.65
C LEU A 545 12.09 4.51 -31.75
N PRO A 546 11.19 5.33 -31.17
CA PRO A 546 11.37 6.78 -31.16
C PRO A 546 12.62 7.16 -30.34
N GLN A 547 13.46 8.04 -30.87
CA GLN A 547 14.63 8.53 -30.15
C GLN A 547 14.25 9.40 -28.96
N GLY A 548 14.99 9.24 -27.87
CA GLY A 548 14.71 9.88 -26.58
C GLY A 548 15.42 9.16 -25.42
N ILE A 549 15.13 9.61 -24.21
CA ILE A 549 15.68 9.09 -22.96
C ILE A 549 14.51 8.71 -22.05
N VAL A 550 14.50 7.46 -21.61
CA VAL A 550 13.62 6.94 -20.56
C VAL A 550 14.42 6.88 -19.27
N ARG A 551 13.80 7.26 -18.16
CA ARG A 551 14.23 6.90 -16.80
C ARG A 551 13.00 6.28 -16.14
N ASP A 552 13.01 4.97 -15.92
CA ASP A 552 11.83 4.19 -15.53
C ASP A 552 12.11 3.44 -14.22
N TYR A 553 11.17 3.50 -13.30
CA TYR A 553 11.26 2.92 -11.95
C TYR A 553 9.86 2.85 -11.31
N PRO A 554 9.62 1.89 -10.41
CA PRO A 554 8.32 1.73 -9.75
C PRO A 554 8.14 2.69 -8.56
N LYS A 555 6.87 3.04 -8.29
CA LYS A 555 6.39 3.70 -7.07
C LYS A 555 6.38 2.76 -5.86
N TYR A 556 5.86 1.54 -6.01
CA TYR A 556 5.73 0.56 -4.92
C TYR A 556 6.67 -0.63 -5.06
N LYS A 557 7.23 -1.10 -3.94
CA LYS A 557 8.19 -2.22 -3.86
C LYS A 557 7.53 -3.58 -4.11
N VAL A 558 6.28 -3.77 -3.66
CA VAL A 558 5.51 -5.01 -3.82
C VAL A 558 4.32 -4.79 -4.74
N ARG A 559 4.32 -5.49 -5.87
CA ARG A 559 3.28 -5.41 -6.90
C ARG A 559 2.78 -6.83 -7.19
N GLY A 560 1.82 -7.23 -6.37
CA GLY A 560 1.58 -8.64 -6.09
C GLY A 560 0.33 -9.25 -6.72
N PHE A 561 0.39 -10.58 -6.86
CA PHE A 561 -0.77 -11.42 -7.15
C PHE A 561 -0.73 -12.68 -6.27
N ILE A 562 -1.90 -13.08 -5.76
CA ILE A 562 -2.06 -14.21 -4.85
C ILE A 562 -2.96 -15.25 -5.52
N LEU A 563 -2.49 -16.49 -5.60
CA LEU A 563 -3.23 -17.59 -6.22
C LEU A 563 -3.39 -18.78 -5.27
N ASP A 564 -4.66 -19.13 -5.02
CA ASP A 564 -5.05 -20.37 -4.37
C ASP A 564 -4.84 -21.57 -5.29
N VAL A 565 -3.70 -22.23 -5.15
CA VAL A 565 -3.40 -23.49 -5.83
C VAL A 565 -3.69 -24.70 -4.95
N ALA A 566 -4.14 -24.48 -3.71
CA ALA A 566 -4.48 -25.53 -2.77
C ALA A 566 -5.86 -26.10 -3.08
N ARG A 567 -6.90 -25.29 -3.05
CA ARG A 567 -8.29 -25.72 -3.29
C ARG A 567 -8.51 -26.15 -4.73
N LYS A 568 -7.90 -25.42 -5.67
CA LYS A 568 -7.86 -25.80 -7.09
C LYS A 568 -6.44 -26.20 -7.47
N SER A 569 -6.28 -27.41 -8.00
CA SER A 569 -5.00 -27.89 -8.51
C SER A 569 -4.55 -27.09 -9.74
N TYR A 570 -3.24 -26.86 -9.87
CA TYR A 570 -2.63 -26.23 -11.05
C TYR A 570 -1.47 -27.07 -11.60
N GLU A 571 -1.28 -27.05 -12.93
CA GLU A 571 -0.03 -27.48 -13.54
C GLU A 571 1.05 -26.42 -13.27
N LEU A 572 2.27 -26.86 -13.01
CA LEU A 572 3.38 -25.93 -12.74
C LEU A 572 3.71 -25.06 -13.95
N ASP A 573 3.52 -25.57 -15.17
CA ASP A 573 3.77 -24.78 -16.38
C ASP A 573 2.74 -23.65 -16.53
N SER A 574 1.49 -23.85 -16.11
CA SER A 574 0.48 -22.78 -16.04
C SER A 574 0.89 -21.69 -15.04
N LEU A 575 1.51 -22.05 -13.91
CA LEU A 575 2.06 -21.08 -12.95
C LEU A 575 3.27 -20.31 -13.52
N LYS A 576 4.12 -20.95 -14.31
CA LYS A 576 5.25 -20.30 -14.98
C LYS A 576 4.76 -19.29 -16.03
N GLU A 577 3.78 -19.65 -16.85
CA GLU A 577 3.19 -18.72 -17.82
C GLU A 577 2.50 -17.52 -17.15
N LEU A 578 1.87 -17.75 -16.00
CA LEU A 578 1.33 -16.68 -15.18
C LEU A 578 2.43 -15.75 -14.65
N ALA A 579 3.54 -16.30 -14.13
CA ALA A 579 4.69 -15.50 -13.67
C ALA A 579 5.35 -14.71 -14.81
N GLU A 580 5.54 -15.31 -15.99
CA GLU A 580 6.03 -14.61 -17.19
C GLU A 580 5.09 -13.46 -17.58
N THR A 581 3.77 -13.69 -17.53
CA THR A 581 2.77 -12.65 -17.79
C THR A 581 2.80 -11.54 -16.76
N MET A 582 2.99 -11.85 -15.47
CA MET A 582 3.21 -10.83 -14.43
C MET A 582 4.45 -9.99 -14.75
N ALA A 583 5.57 -10.63 -15.11
CA ALA A 583 6.83 -9.95 -15.41
C ALA A 583 6.73 -9.05 -16.66
N TRP A 584 5.93 -9.46 -17.66
CA TRP A 584 5.62 -8.66 -18.85
C TRP A 584 4.96 -7.32 -18.52
N TYR A 585 4.13 -7.31 -17.47
CA TYR A 585 3.47 -6.11 -16.93
C TYR A 585 4.17 -5.55 -15.67
N LYS A 586 5.42 -5.97 -15.41
CA LYS A 586 6.26 -5.51 -14.29
C LYS A 586 5.66 -5.68 -12.88
N LEU A 587 4.71 -6.60 -12.70
CA LEU A 587 4.44 -7.15 -11.37
C LEU A 587 5.65 -7.98 -10.93
N ASN A 588 5.84 -8.13 -9.61
CA ASN A 588 7.07 -8.71 -9.07
C ASN A 588 6.88 -9.67 -7.89
N ASP A 589 5.66 -9.91 -7.42
CA ASP A 589 5.43 -10.73 -6.22
C ASP A 589 4.27 -11.71 -6.44
N LEU A 590 4.58 -13.01 -6.58
CA LEU A 590 3.60 -14.07 -6.78
C LEU A 590 3.49 -14.91 -5.50
N GLN A 591 2.45 -14.67 -4.71
CA GLN A 591 2.13 -15.50 -3.56
C GLN A 591 1.39 -16.77 -3.99
N VAL A 592 1.95 -17.92 -3.66
CA VAL A 592 1.40 -19.24 -4.02
C VAL A 592 0.89 -19.90 -2.74
N HIS A 593 -0.43 -20.01 -2.64
CA HIS A 593 -1.10 -20.61 -1.48
C HIS A 593 -1.16 -22.13 -1.62
N LEU A 594 -0.27 -22.83 -0.90
CA LEU A 594 0.08 -24.24 -1.17
C LEU A 594 -0.73 -25.26 -0.36
N ASN A 595 -1.43 -24.84 0.70
CA ASN A 595 -2.30 -25.74 1.46
C ASN A 595 -3.57 -25.08 1.94
N ASP A 596 -4.65 -25.85 1.87
CA ASP A 596 -5.96 -25.47 2.38
C ASP A 596 -6.92 -26.67 2.27
N ASN A 597 -8.19 -26.40 2.50
CA ASN A 597 -9.31 -27.28 2.40
C ASN A 597 -10.59 -26.59 1.92
N TYR A 598 -11.59 -27.42 1.66
CA TYR A 598 -12.95 -26.96 1.49
C TYR A 598 -13.41 -26.17 2.73
N ILE A 599 -13.87 -24.95 2.52
CA ILE A 599 -14.19 -23.99 3.59
C ILE A 599 -15.44 -24.44 4.38
N PHE A 600 -16.43 -24.97 3.68
CA PHE A 600 -17.78 -25.23 4.20
C PHE A 600 -17.91 -26.62 4.81
N LEU A 601 -17.08 -26.93 5.81
CA LEU A 601 -17.08 -28.23 6.49
C LEU A 601 -18.45 -28.59 7.09
N GLU A 602 -19.31 -27.61 7.38
CA GLU A 602 -20.69 -27.85 7.78
C GLU A 602 -21.53 -28.62 6.76
N ASP A 603 -21.18 -28.62 5.47
CA ASP A 603 -21.87 -29.40 4.43
C ASP A 603 -21.66 -30.92 4.59
N TYR A 604 -20.73 -31.34 5.45
CA TYR A 604 -20.51 -32.72 5.85
C TYR A 604 -21.27 -33.09 7.11
N ILE A 605 -21.83 -32.13 7.83
CA ILE A 605 -22.38 -32.35 9.16
C ILE A 605 -23.90 -32.48 9.12
N ASN A 606 -24.41 -33.55 9.73
CA ASN A 606 -25.83 -33.75 9.94
C ASN A 606 -26.36 -32.85 11.09
N SER A 607 -27.68 -32.65 11.15
CA SER A 607 -28.28 -31.72 12.11
C SER A 607 -28.05 -32.07 13.59
N ASP A 608 -27.75 -33.33 13.92
CA ASP A 608 -27.49 -33.78 15.30
C ASP A 608 -25.99 -33.90 15.64
N LYS A 609 -25.11 -33.56 14.69
CA LYS A 609 -23.65 -33.49 14.81
C LYS A 609 -22.97 -34.83 15.15
N SER A 610 -23.67 -35.94 14.95
CA SER A 610 -23.15 -37.27 15.29
C SER A 610 -22.09 -37.79 14.31
N ASN A 611 -21.93 -37.15 13.16
CA ASN A 611 -21.05 -37.57 12.06
C ASN A 611 -19.86 -36.62 11.82
N ILE A 612 -19.28 -36.07 12.89
CA ILE A 612 -18.14 -35.14 12.76
C ILE A 612 -16.96 -35.71 11.96
N GLU A 613 -16.75 -37.02 12.00
CA GLU A 613 -15.69 -37.70 11.23
C GLU A 613 -15.85 -37.52 9.71
N ASP A 614 -17.08 -37.40 9.20
CA ASP A 614 -17.34 -37.23 7.77
C ASP A 614 -16.70 -35.94 7.24
N ALA A 615 -16.52 -34.91 8.08
CA ALA A 615 -15.90 -33.66 7.66
C ALA A 615 -14.39 -33.78 7.36
N TYR A 616 -13.73 -34.87 7.77
CA TYR A 616 -12.36 -35.16 7.31
C TYR A 616 -12.30 -35.69 5.86
N ASP A 617 -13.44 -36.09 5.28
CA ASP A 617 -13.54 -36.46 3.87
C ASP A 617 -13.65 -35.23 2.94
N ALA A 618 -13.73 -34.02 3.51
CA ALA A 618 -13.71 -32.78 2.75
C ALA A 618 -12.39 -32.64 1.99
N TYR A 619 -12.47 -32.07 0.78
CA TYR A 619 -11.29 -31.85 -0.04
C TYR A 619 -10.26 -31.02 0.72
N SER A 620 -9.00 -31.46 0.66
CA SER A 620 -7.87 -30.82 1.32
C SER A 620 -6.59 -31.20 0.57
N ALA A 621 -5.66 -30.24 0.48
CA ALA A 621 -4.45 -30.39 -0.31
C ALA A 621 -3.25 -29.74 0.38
N PHE A 622 -2.09 -30.36 0.21
CA PHE A 622 -0.77 -29.75 0.44
C PHE A 622 0.07 -30.03 -0.80
N ARG A 623 0.38 -28.96 -1.56
CA ARG A 623 0.89 -29.06 -2.94
C ARG A 623 2.38 -29.34 -3.06
N LEU A 624 3.14 -29.36 -1.97
CA LEU A 624 4.55 -29.72 -2.02
C LEU A 624 4.77 -31.20 -1.64
N GLU A 625 5.75 -31.81 -2.28
CA GLU A 625 6.32 -33.07 -1.83
C GLU A 625 6.88 -32.93 -0.40
N SER A 626 6.44 -33.83 0.49
CA SER A 626 6.85 -33.90 1.89
C SER A 626 7.14 -35.33 2.33
N ASP A 627 8.22 -35.45 3.09
CA ASP A 627 8.71 -36.64 3.76
C ASP A 627 7.99 -36.88 5.11
N LEU A 628 7.18 -35.93 5.59
CA LEU A 628 6.44 -36.07 6.84
C LEU A 628 5.36 -37.14 6.70
N LYS A 629 5.44 -38.16 7.57
CA LYS A 629 4.48 -39.25 7.68
C LYS A 629 4.01 -39.43 9.12
N ASN A 630 2.77 -39.86 9.30
CA ASN A 630 2.29 -40.35 10.60
C ASN A 630 2.84 -41.76 10.91
N GLU A 631 2.49 -42.30 12.09
CA GLU A 631 2.94 -43.64 12.52
C GLU A 631 2.45 -44.77 11.60
N ALA A 632 1.37 -44.55 10.83
CA ALA A 632 0.82 -45.49 9.85
C ALA A 632 1.51 -45.40 8.48
N GLY A 633 2.41 -44.43 8.28
CA GLY A 633 3.10 -44.19 7.01
C GLY A 633 2.30 -43.34 6.01
N GLU A 634 1.20 -42.74 6.43
CA GLU A 634 0.41 -41.80 5.63
C GLU A 634 1.08 -40.43 5.63
N GLY A 635 1.12 -39.74 4.48
CA GLY A 635 1.76 -38.44 4.34
C GLY A 635 0.81 -37.33 3.95
N ILE A 636 1.29 -36.10 4.04
CA ILE A 636 0.51 -34.88 3.81
C ILE A 636 0.46 -34.45 2.35
N THR A 637 1.41 -34.85 1.51
CA THR A 637 1.43 -34.53 0.07
C THR A 637 0.14 -34.99 -0.62
N SER A 638 -0.45 -34.09 -1.39
CA SER A 638 -1.62 -34.36 -2.21
C SER A 638 -1.41 -35.52 -3.18
N THR A 639 -2.44 -36.33 -3.40
CA THR A 639 -2.41 -37.50 -4.30
C THR A 639 -2.91 -37.21 -5.71
N ASP A 640 -3.51 -36.05 -5.95
CA ASP A 640 -3.99 -35.63 -7.26
C ASP A 640 -2.88 -34.90 -8.04
N VAL A 641 -2.53 -33.67 -7.65
CA VAL A 641 -1.46 -32.87 -8.23
C VAL A 641 -0.61 -32.28 -7.11
N TYR A 642 0.70 -32.37 -7.24
CA TYR A 642 1.68 -31.76 -6.35
C TYR A 642 2.95 -31.44 -7.13
N TYR A 643 3.78 -30.56 -6.56
CA TYR A 643 5.09 -30.18 -7.07
C TYR A 643 6.17 -30.88 -6.26
N THR A 644 7.14 -31.48 -6.94
CA THR A 644 8.34 -31.98 -6.26
C THR A 644 9.15 -30.83 -5.67
N LYS A 645 9.99 -31.14 -4.68
CA LYS A 645 10.90 -30.15 -4.08
C LYS A 645 11.81 -29.50 -5.13
N ASP A 646 12.25 -30.27 -6.13
CA ASP A 646 13.12 -29.78 -7.20
C ASP A 646 12.38 -28.89 -8.20
N GLU A 647 11.19 -29.29 -8.65
CA GLU A 647 10.35 -28.50 -9.54
C GLU A 647 10.01 -27.12 -8.94
N PHE A 648 9.62 -27.08 -7.66
CA PHE A 648 9.23 -25.83 -7.03
C PHE A 648 10.42 -24.93 -6.71
N ARG A 649 11.58 -25.51 -6.37
CA ARG A 649 12.84 -24.75 -6.22
C ARG A 649 13.26 -24.10 -7.53
N GLU A 650 13.22 -24.86 -8.63
CA GLU A 650 13.53 -24.34 -9.96
C GLU A 650 12.56 -23.23 -10.35
N PHE A 651 11.27 -23.37 -10.03
CA PHE A 651 10.29 -22.32 -10.25
C PHE A 651 10.61 -21.02 -9.49
N ILE A 652 10.97 -21.09 -8.20
CA ILE A 652 11.40 -19.92 -7.43
C ILE A 652 12.64 -19.27 -8.07
N GLN A 653 13.67 -20.06 -8.37
CA GLN A 653 14.95 -19.54 -8.85
C GLN A 653 14.87 -18.95 -10.26
N SER A 654 14.15 -19.61 -11.17
CA SER A 654 13.94 -19.10 -12.53
C SER A 654 13.04 -17.87 -12.55
N SER A 655 12.02 -17.80 -11.70
CA SER A 655 11.16 -16.62 -11.56
C SER A 655 11.93 -15.39 -11.10
N ARG A 656 12.90 -15.56 -10.20
CA ARG A 656 13.75 -14.46 -9.73
C ARG A 656 14.58 -13.81 -10.85
N GLN A 657 15.01 -14.58 -11.86
CA GLN A 657 15.77 -14.06 -13.00
C GLN A 657 14.97 -13.03 -13.83
N MET A 658 13.65 -13.19 -13.90
CA MET A 658 12.73 -12.25 -14.55
C MET A 658 12.11 -11.21 -13.59
N GLY A 659 12.61 -11.13 -12.35
CA GLY A 659 12.13 -10.17 -11.35
C GLY A 659 10.82 -10.57 -10.67
N ILE A 660 10.46 -11.85 -10.64
CA ILE A 660 9.31 -12.38 -9.89
C ILE A 660 9.79 -13.07 -8.62
N ASN A 661 9.41 -12.53 -7.47
CA ASN A 661 9.51 -13.17 -6.17
C ASN A 661 8.35 -14.15 -5.99
N VAL A 662 8.62 -15.45 -5.98
CA VAL A 662 7.62 -16.47 -5.62
C VAL A 662 7.59 -16.57 -4.10
N VAL A 663 6.46 -16.21 -3.49
CA VAL A 663 6.22 -16.24 -2.04
C VAL A 663 5.42 -17.48 -1.69
N PRO A 664 6.06 -18.61 -1.32
CA PRO A 664 5.35 -19.80 -0.89
C PRO A 664 4.62 -19.55 0.43
N GLU A 665 3.36 -19.93 0.47
CA GLU A 665 2.55 -19.89 1.67
C GLU A 665 2.24 -21.31 2.17
N ILE A 666 2.55 -21.55 3.44
CA ILE A 666 2.06 -22.69 4.21
C ILE A 666 1.19 -22.14 5.32
N ASP A 667 -0.12 -22.34 5.20
CA ASP A 667 -1.10 -21.74 6.09
C ASP A 667 -1.41 -22.62 7.31
N THR A 668 -1.19 -22.03 8.47
CA THR A 668 -1.47 -22.54 9.81
C THR A 668 -1.71 -21.35 10.75
N PRO A 669 -2.47 -21.47 11.85
CA PRO A 669 -2.99 -22.71 12.42
C PRO A 669 -4.41 -23.09 12.01
N ALA A 670 -5.15 -22.24 11.29
CA ALA A 670 -6.37 -22.66 10.60
C ALA A 670 -6.02 -23.21 9.20
N HIS A 671 -7.02 -23.53 8.38
CA HIS A 671 -6.83 -24.00 7.00
C HIS A 671 -5.90 -25.23 6.86
N ALA A 672 -5.80 -25.99 7.95
CA ALA A 672 -4.78 -27.00 8.17
C ALA A 672 -5.30 -28.43 7.98
N LEU A 673 -6.47 -28.64 7.34
CA LEU A 673 -7.05 -29.98 7.23
C LEU A 673 -6.15 -30.96 6.47
N ALA A 674 -5.35 -30.47 5.52
CA ALA A 674 -4.34 -31.28 4.84
C ALA A 674 -3.33 -31.93 5.82
N PHE A 675 -3.09 -31.29 6.96
CA PHE A 675 -2.24 -31.78 8.04
C PHE A 675 -3.03 -32.56 9.08
N THR A 676 -4.11 -31.97 9.63
CA THR A 676 -4.87 -32.56 10.74
C THR A 676 -5.54 -33.88 10.34
N ARG A 677 -5.92 -34.06 9.06
CA ARG A 677 -6.47 -35.34 8.60
C ARG A 677 -5.49 -36.51 8.73
N VAL A 678 -4.18 -36.22 8.60
CA VAL A 678 -3.08 -37.21 8.69
C VAL A 678 -2.58 -37.32 10.14
N PHE A 679 -2.41 -36.19 10.81
CA PHE A 679 -1.97 -36.07 12.19
C PHE A 679 -3.13 -35.68 13.11
N ARG A 680 -4.07 -36.61 13.30
CA ARG A 680 -5.34 -36.39 14.01
C ARG A 680 -5.17 -35.88 15.44
N ASN A 681 -4.06 -36.18 16.10
CA ASN A 681 -3.72 -35.69 17.45
C ASN A 681 -3.40 -34.18 17.50
N LEU A 682 -3.18 -33.55 16.34
CA LEU A 682 -2.93 -32.12 16.24
C LEU A 682 -4.20 -31.32 15.95
N ALA A 683 -5.33 -31.98 15.65
CA ALA A 683 -6.58 -31.29 15.32
C ALA A 683 -7.23 -30.68 16.57
N LEU A 684 -7.73 -29.45 16.46
CA LEU A 684 -8.57 -28.85 17.48
C LEU A 684 -9.96 -29.51 17.46
N GLU A 685 -10.38 -30.05 18.60
CA GLU A 685 -11.72 -30.58 18.75
C GLU A 685 -12.72 -29.47 19.07
N GLY A 686 -13.86 -29.47 18.39
CA GLY A 686 -14.97 -28.59 18.74
C GLY A 686 -15.79 -28.11 17.55
N TRP A 687 -16.45 -26.98 17.78
CA TRP A 687 -17.35 -26.34 16.82
C TRP A 687 -17.03 -24.86 16.74
N ASN A 688 -17.14 -24.32 15.53
CA ASN A 688 -16.89 -22.91 15.27
C ASN A 688 -17.89 -22.06 16.08
N PRO A 689 -17.42 -20.97 16.72
CA PRO A 689 -18.27 -20.14 17.57
C PRO A 689 -19.27 -19.27 16.79
N ARG A 690 -18.98 -18.92 15.54
CA ARG A 690 -19.86 -18.13 14.65
C ARG A 690 -20.81 -19.02 13.85
N ILE A 691 -20.34 -20.18 13.39
CA ILE A 691 -21.10 -21.10 12.53
C ILE A 691 -21.42 -22.38 13.30
N SER A 692 -22.63 -22.44 13.86
CA SER A 692 -23.02 -23.45 14.86
C SER A 692 -22.76 -24.91 14.44
N ASN A 693 -22.80 -25.27 13.15
CA ASN A 693 -22.60 -26.63 12.64
C ASN A 693 -21.28 -26.85 11.89
N ARG A 694 -20.36 -25.89 11.91
CA ARG A 694 -19.04 -26.06 11.29
C ARG A 694 -18.06 -26.60 12.34
N PRO A 695 -17.39 -27.74 12.12
CA PRO A 695 -16.33 -28.21 12.99
C PRO A 695 -15.07 -27.33 12.82
N VAL A 696 -14.18 -27.34 13.82
CA VAL A 696 -12.86 -26.66 13.79
C VAL A 696 -11.71 -27.64 13.61
N LEU A 697 -11.98 -28.82 13.03
CA LEU A 697 -10.98 -29.87 12.82
C LEU A 697 -9.91 -29.48 11.77
N ASP A 698 -10.13 -28.41 11.03
CA ASP A 698 -9.17 -27.75 10.14
C ASP A 698 -8.28 -26.73 10.89
N HIS A 699 -8.44 -26.62 12.20
CA HIS A 699 -7.55 -25.85 13.07
C HIS A 699 -6.60 -26.79 13.82
N LEU A 700 -5.35 -26.36 14.00
CA LEU A 700 -4.41 -27.00 14.91
C LEU A 700 -4.78 -26.69 16.36
N ASP A 701 -4.65 -27.68 17.25
CA ASP A 701 -4.78 -27.46 18.70
C ASP A 701 -3.52 -26.77 19.23
N LEU A 702 -3.60 -25.45 19.39
CA LEU A 702 -2.50 -24.64 19.94
C LEU A 702 -2.28 -24.83 21.45
N GLY A 703 -3.17 -25.55 22.14
CA GLY A 703 -2.92 -26.04 23.50
C GLY A 703 -1.97 -27.25 23.52
N ASN A 704 -1.83 -27.95 22.39
CA ASN A 704 -0.88 -29.04 22.21
C ASN A 704 0.46 -28.49 21.69
N PRO A 705 1.56 -28.58 22.47
CA PRO A 705 2.87 -28.09 22.03
C PRO A 705 3.41 -28.84 20.79
N GLU A 706 2.91 -30.05 20.49
CA GLU A 706 3.28 -30.78 19.28
C GLU A 706 2.81 -30.06 18.00
N SER A 707 1.76 -29.24 18.07
CA SER A 707 1.27 -28.47 16.91
C SER A 707 2.32 -27.44 16.45
N LEU A 708 2.91 -26.69 17.38
CA LEU A 708 3.98 -25.73 17.05
C LEU A 708 5.24 -26.44 16.53
N GLU A 709 5.62 -27.56 17.15
CA GLU A 709 6.79 -28.33 16.72
C GLU A 709 6.58 -28.94 15.33
N PHE A 710 5.38 -29.42 15.03
CA PHE A 710 5.02 -29.91 13.70
C PHE A 710 5.21 -28.82 12.65
N VAL A 711 4.68 -27.62 12.87
CA VAL A 711 4.78 -26.50 11.93
C VAL A 711 6.23 -26.06 11.72
N LYS A 712 7.02 -25.94 12.80
CA LYS A 712 8.46 -25.65 12.69
C LYS A 712 9.21 -26.72 11.90
N THR A 713 8.89 -27.99 12.13
CA THR A 713 9.48 -29.12 11.40
C THR A 713 9.10 -29.07 9.91
N LEU A 714 7.85 -28.75 9.60
CA LEU A 714 7.37 -28.60 8.23
C LEU A 714 8.12 -27.48 7.50
N PHE A 715 8.25 -26.28 8.09
CA PHE A 715 9.04 -25.22 7.47
C PHE A 715 10.53 -25.59 7.32
N ASN A 716 11.12 -26.27 8.31
CA ASN A 716 12.50 -26.72 8.24
C ASN A 716 12.76 -27.67 7.07
N GLU A 717 11.77 -28.48 6.69
CA GLU A 717 11.87 -29.38 5.54
C GLU A 717 12.19 -28.63 4.23
N TYR A 718 11.71 -27.39 4.09
CA TYR A 718 11.91 -26.56 2.89
C TYR A 718 13.02 -25.53 3.04
N MET A 719 13.36 -25.12 4.26
CA MET A 719 14.33 -24.05 4.54
C MET A 719 15.75 -24.54 4.88
N GLN A 720 15.92 -25.81 5.26
CA GLN A 720 17.22 -26.38 5.66
C GLN A 720 17.84 -27.26 4.57
N GLY A 721 19.14 -27.54 4.72
CA GLY A 721 19.93 -28.36 3.79
C GLY A 721 20.87 -27.52 2.91
N ASP A 722 21.65 -28.21 2.07
CA ASP A 722 22.64 -27.56 1.18
C ASP A 722 21.98 -26.84 0.00
N ASN A 723 20.77 -27.25 -0.38
CA ASN A 723 19.98 -26.69 -1.47
C ASN A 723 18.49 -26.64 -1.06
N PRO A 724 18.13 -25.77 -0.10
CA PRO A 724 16.75 -25.67 0.38
C PRO A 724 15.79 -25.31 -0.76
N VAL A 725 14.52 -25.68 -0.64
CA VAL A 725 13.49 -25.29 -1.63
C VAL A 725 13.23 -23.80 -1.50
N PHE A 726 13.08 -23.32 -0.27
CA PHE A 726 12.98 -21.91 0.07
C PHE A 726 14.38 -21.46 0.44
N ASP A 727 15.14 -20.90 -0.49
CA ASP A 727 16.47 -20.35 -0.20
C ASP A 727 16.40 -19.10 0.69
N THR A 728 17.54 -18.56 1.11
CA THR A 728 17.60 -17.41 2.04
C THR A 728 17.05 -16.11 1.45
N GLU A 729 16.93 -16.02 0.13
CA GLU A 729 16.33 -14.88 -0.58
C GLU A 729 14.80 -15.01 -0.69
N THR A 730 14.25 -16.19 -0.37
CA THR A 730 12.82 -16.47 -0.47
C THR A 730 12.07 -15.81 0.68
N THR A 731 11.11 -14.95 0.37
CA THR A 731 10.09 -14.49 1.34
C THR A 731 9.11 -15.63 1.60
N VAL A 732 8.82 -15.96 2.86
CA VAL A 732 7.94 -17.07 3.23
C VAL A 732 6.69 -16.55 3.91
N HIS A 733 5.52 -16.94 3.40
CA HIS A 733 4.24 -16.61 4.02
C HIS A 733 3.80 -17.72 4.98
N VAL A 734 3.42 -17.37 6.20
CA VAL A 734 3.09 -18.33 7.28
C VAL A 734 1.59 -18.52 7.52
N GLY A 735 0.78 -17.85 6.69
CA GLY A 735 -0.68 -17.91 6.73
C GLY A 735 -1.26 -17.10 7.87
N THR A 736 -1.92 -17.78 8.80
CA THR A 736 -2.45 -17.31 10.11
C THR A 736 -3.83 -16.66 10.08
N ASP A 737 -4.50 -16.63 8.94
CA ASP A 737 -5.86 -16.14 8.85
C ASP A 737 -6.88 -17.07 9.52
N GLU A 738 -8.05 -16.50 9.78
CA GLU A 738 -9.29 -17.19 10.17
C GLU A 738 -9.23 -18.16 11.36
N TYR A 739 -8.23 -18.08 12.25
CA TYR A 739 -8.16 -18.94 13.43
C TYR A 739 -9.20 -18.56 14.51
N GLU A 740 -10.34 -19.24 14.49
CA GLU A 740 -11.51 -18.92 15.31
C GLU A 740 -11.58 -19.70 16.64
N ALA A 741 -10.51 -19.64 17.43
CA ALA A 741 -10.46 -20.28 18.74
C ALA A 741 -9.79 -19.38 19.80
N ASN A 742 -8.80 -19.89 20.53
CA ASN A 742 -8.17 -19.17 21.63
C ASN A 742 -7.18 -18.10 21.11
N LYS A 743 -7.51 -16.83 21.35
CA LYS A 743 -6.74 -15.67 20.88
C LYS A 743 -5.31 -15.60 21.45
N GLU A 744 -5.12 -15.88 22.74
CA GLU A 744 -3.78 -15.78 23.34
C GLU A 744 -2.85 -16.91 22.87
N GLN A 745 -3.39 -18.11 22.68
CA GLN A 745 -2.64 -19.23 22.09
C GLN A 745 -2.27 -18.95 20.64
N TYR A 746 -3.21 -18.37 19.86
CA TYR A 746 -2.93 -17.90 18.50
C TYR A 746 -1.78 -16.89 18.48
N ARG A 747 -1.85 -15.82 19.27
CA ARG A 747 -0.82 -14.78 19.31
C ARG A 747 0.55 -15.34 19.66
N SER A 748 0.64 -16.21 20.68
CA SER A 748 1.89 -16.87 21.07
C SER A 748 2.43 -17.81 19.98
N PHE A 749 1.55 -18.53 19.29
CA PHE A 749 1.92 -19.40 18.16
C PHE A 749 2.44 -18.57 16.99
N THR A 750 1.70 -17.55 16.58
CA THR A 750 2.07 -16.64 15.48
C THR A 750 3.44 -16.01 15.74
N ASP A 751 3.67 -15.42 16.91
CA ASP A 751 4.99 -14.85 17.25
C ASP A 751 6.12 -15.90 17.16
N SER A 752 5.85 -17.13 17.62
CA SER A 752 6.82 -18.22 17.60
C SER A 752 7.16 -18.71 16.18
N VAL A 753 6.19 -18.68 15.26
CA VAL A 753 6.39 -19.05 13.85
C VAL A 753 7.09 -17.92 13.10
N LEU A 754 6.67 -16.66 13.29
CA LEU A 754 7.33 -15.49 12.72
C LEU A 754 8.83 -15.48 13.07
N GLY A 755 9.14 -15.69 14.35
CA GLY A 755 10.52 -15.78 14.80
C GLY A 755 11.29 -16.96 14.22
N HIS A 756 10.64 -18.10 14.01
CA HIS A 756 11.28 -19.26 13.41
C HIS A 756 11.73 -18.99 11.96
N ILE A 757 10.95 -18.24 11.19
CA ILE A 757 11.32 -17.82 9.84
C ILE A 757 12.43 -16.76 9.87
N GLN A 758 12.28 -15.71 10.69
CA GLN A 758 13.29 -14.64 10.79
C GLN A 758 14.64 -15.14 11.29
N ASP A 759 14.67 -16.06 12.27
CA ASP A 759 15.90 -16.69 12.79
C ASP A 759 16.65 -17.49 11.70
N SER A 760 15.97 -17.87 10.61
CA SER A 760 16.56 -18.52 9.45
C SER A 760 17.20 -17.55 8.45
N GLY A 761 17.05 -16.23 8.66
CA GLY A 761 17.55 -15.17 7.79
C GLY A 761 16.62 -14.81 6.63
N ARG A 762 15.37 -15.28 6.64
CA ARG A 762 14.37 -15.02 5.58
C ARG A 762 13.38 -13.94 6.01
N THR A 763 12.88 -13.21 5.03
CA THR A 763 11.72 -12.33 5.21
C THR A 763 10.48 -13.18 5.47
N VAL A 764 9.67 -12.77 6.44
CA VAL A 764 8.42 -13.45 6.78
C VAL A 764 7.22 -12.56 6.44
N ARG A 765 6.16 -13.20 5.93
CA ARG A 765 4.88 -12.57 5.63
C ARG A 765 3.74 -13.32 6.33
N MET A 766 2.69 -12.62 6.73
CA MET A 766 1.49 -13.21 7.33
C MET A 766 0.21 -12.48 6.88
N TRP A 767 -0.93 -13.17 7.00
CA TRP A 767 -2.24 -12.52 6.95
C TRP A 767 -2.50 -11.74 8.24
N GLY A 768 -3.00 -10.52 8.11
CA GLY A 768 -3.42 -9.73 9.27
C GLY A 768 -4.63 -10.35 9.99
N GLY A 769 -4.51 -10.57 11.29
CA GLY A 769 -5.60 -11.10 12.13
C GLY A 769 -5.67 -10.52 13.56
N LEU A 770 -4.78 -9.59 13.90
CA LEU A 770 -4.54 -9.15 15.28
C LEU A 770 -5.57 -8.16 15.82
N THR A 771 -6.39 -7.53 14.96
CA THR A 771 -7.53 -6.72 15.38
C THR A 771 -8.68 -7.61 15.85
N TRP A 772 -8.99 -8.67 15.09
CA TRP A 772 -10.04 -9.62 15.47
C TRP A 772 -9.59 -10.53 16.62
N LEU A 773 -8.35 -10.99 16.57
CA LEU A 773 -7.69 -11.81 17.59
C LEU A 773 -6.89 -10.92 18.55
N ASP A 774 -7.57 -9.91 19.09
CA ASP A 774 -7.05 -9.04 20.14
C ASP A 774 -6.63 -9.83 21.38
N GLY A 775 -5.57 -9.36 22.04
CA GLY A 775 -5.01 -10.01 23.21
C GLY A 775 -3.85 -9.23 23.79
N THR A 776 -3.33 -9.75 24.89
CA THR A 776 -2.23 -9.14 25.66
C THR A 776 -0.87 -9.75 25.38
N THR A 777 -0.82 -10.94 24.77
CA THR A 777 0.43 -11.52 24.27
C THR A 777 0.95 -10.68 23.10
N GLU A 778 2.17 -10.18 23.21
CA GLU A 778 2.81 -9.43 22.13
C GLU A 778 3.11 -10.34 20.94
N VAL A 779 2.93 -9.80 19.73
CA VAL A 779 3.34 -10.43 18.47
C VAL A 779 4.30 -9.46 17.83
N ARG A 780 5.48 -9.94 17.43
CA ARG A 780 6.47 -9.09 16.77
C ARG A 780 5.93 -8.50 15.46
N SER A 781 6.35 -7.27 15.17
CA SER A 781 6.04 -6.54 13.95
C SER A 781 7.29 -6.13 13.16
N GLU A 782 8.41 -5.92 13.85
CA GLU A 782 9.68 -5.52 13.22
C GLU A 782 10.11 -6.53 12.12
N GLY A 783 10.21 -6.04 10.88
CA GLY A 783 10.59 -6.84 9.71
C GLY A 783 9.59 -7.94 9.36
N VAL A 784 8.31 -7.74 9.67
CA VAL A 784 7.21 -8.64 9.29
C VAL A 784 6.33 -7.96 8.26
N GLN A 785 6.24 -8.58 7.08
CA GLN A 785 5.29 -8.16 6.05
C GLN A 785 3.88 -8.66 6.40
N LEU A 786 2.88 -7.83 6.16
CA LEU A 786 1.50 -8.12 6.55
C LEU A 786 0.54 -7.82 5.40
N ASN A 787 -0.15 -8.86 4.92
CA ASN A 787 -1.27 -8.68 4.00
C ASN A 787 -2.49 -8.17 4.78
N VAL A 788 -2.86 -6.91 4.53
CA VAL A 788 -4.06 -6.29 5.08
C VAL A 788 -5.24 -6.69 4.22
N TRP A 789 -5.81 -7.86 4.51
CA TRP A 789 -6.84 -8.48 3.67
C TRP A 789 -8.27 -8.16 4.09
N SER A 790 -8.52 -7.89 5.37
CA SER A 790 -9.84 -7.52 5.86
C SER A 790 -9.71 -6.50 6.98
N ARG A 791 -10.42 -5.38 6.86
CA ARG A 791 -10.40 -4.30 7.87
C ARG A 791 -10.89 -4.75 9.24
N ASP A 792 -11.70 -5.81 9.29
CA ASP A 792 -12.27 -6.34 10.53
C ASP A 792 -11.28 -7.28 11.23
N TRP A 793 -10.41 -7.95 10.46
CA TRP A 793 -9.35 -8.84 10.97
C TRP A 793 -8.05 -8.11 11.30
N ALA A 794 -7.70 -7.14 10.48
CA ALA A 794 -6.54 -6.28 10.61
C ALA A 794 -6.93 -4.86 10.16
N GLU A 795 -7.24 -4.00 11.13
CA GLU A 795 -7.52 -2.61 10.85
C GLU A 795 -6.21 -1.93 10.39
N PRO A 796 -6.18 -1.34 9.18
CA PRO A 796 -4.93 -0.87 8.57
C PRO A 796 -4.16 0.13 9.44
N THR A 797 -4.87 1.06 10.11
CA THR A 797 -4.23 2.09 10.94
C THR A 797 -3.58 1.49 12.18
N GLN A 798 -4.24 0.52 12.82
CA GLN A 798 -3.70 -0.24 13.94
C GLN A 798 -2.44 -0.98 13.51
N MET A 799 -2.48 -1.73 12.40
CA MET A 799 -1.32 -2.52 11.96
C MET A 799 -0.13 -1.65 11.57
N TYR A 800 -0.37 -0.51 10.91
CA TYR A 800 0.66 0.50 10.64
C TYR A 800 1.30 1.01 11.95
N ASN A 801 0.48 1.41 12.92
CA ASN A 801 0.97 1.90 14.23
C ASN A 801 1.68 0.83 15.06
N GLU A 802 1.36 -0.45 14.86
CA GLU A 802 2.05 -1.58 15.49
C GLU A 802 3.41 -1.87 14.84
N GLY A 803 3.72 -1.28 13.68
CA GLY A 803 5.04 -1.35 13.04
C GLY A 803 5.18 -2.43 11.94
N TYR A 804 4.07 -2.92 11.39
CA TYR A 804 4.10 -3.91 10.29
C TYR A 804 4.35 -3.26 8.93
N ASP A 805 4.99 -3.99 8.02
CA ASP A 805 5.15 -3.59 6.62
C ASP A 805 3.91 -4.04 5.83
N LEU A 806 3.05 -3.09 5.46
CA LEU A 806 1.72 -3.33 4.91
C LEU A 806 1.73 -3.61 3.41
N ILE A 807 0.95 -4.61 3.03
CA ILE A 807 0.57 -4.91 1.65
C ILE A 807 -0.96 -4.84 1.56
N ASN A 808 -1.48 -3.85 0.82
CA ASN A 808 -2.91 -3.67 0.63
C ASN A 808 -3.48 -4.86 -0.16
N THR A 809 -4.28 -5.68 0.51
CA THR A 809 -4.91 -6.88 -0.07
C THR A 809 -6.41 -6.92 0.23
N LEU A 810 -7.04 -5.75 0.45
CA LEU A 810 -8.39 -5.67 0.98
C LEU A 810 -9.43 -6.42 0.12
N ASP A 811 -10.10 -7.37 0.76
CA ASP A 811 -11.16 -8.24 0.25
C ASP A 811 -12.25 -7.48 -0.53
N SER A 812 -12.64 -6.31 -0.03
CA SER A 812 -13.65 -5.44 -0.61
C SER A 812 -13.33 -4.92 -2.01
N SER A 813 -12.05 -4.91 -2.40
CA SER A 813 -11.58 -4.28 -3.64
C SER A 813 -10.70 -5.19 -4.51
N LEU A 814 -10.00 -6.16 -3.90
CA LEU A 814 -8.92 -6.90 -4.56
C LEU A 814 -9.12 -8.42 -4.56
N TYR A 815 -10.25 -8.93 -4.06
CA TYR A 815 -10.56 -10.37 -4.08
C TYR A 815 -11.45 -10.75 -5.25
N ILE A 816 -11.06 -11.82 -5.91
CA ILE A 816 -11.84 -12.56 -6.89
C ILE A 816 -12.13 -13.93 -6.30
N VAL A 817 -13.41 -14.31 -6.24
CA VAL A 817 -13.82 -15.68 -5.92
C VAL A 817 -14.67 -16.21 -7.08
N PRO A 818 -14.06 -16.98 -7.99
CA PRO A 818 -14.73 -17.42 -9.21
C PRO A 818 -16.03 -18.17 -8.91
N ALA A 819 -17.12 -17.71 -9.55
CA ALA A 819 -18.42 -18.36 -9.55
C ALA A 819 -19.12 -18.56 -8.18
N ALA A 820 -18.61 -17.99 -7.08
CA ALA A 820 -19.11 -18.27 -5.73
C ALA A 820 -20.39 -17.53 -5.32
N GLY A 821 -20.71 -16.41 -5.98
CA GLY A 821 -21.89 -15.57 -5.66
C GLY A 821 -21.66 -14.56 -4.52
N TYR A 822 -20.42 -14.46 -4.03
CA TYR A 822 -19.92 -13.42 -3.12
C TYR A 822 -18.50 -13.02 -3.57
N TYR A 823 -18.02 -11.87 -3.09
CA TYR A 823 -16.86 -11.17 -3.68
C TYR A 823 -17.00 -10.98 -5.20
N ALA A 824 -15.94 -10.53 -5.86
CA ALA A 824 -15.98 -10.29 -7.29
C ALA A 824 -15.85 -11.61 -8.07
N ASN A 825 -16.68 -11.82 -9.10
CA ASN A 825 -16.39 -12.85 -10.10
C ASN A 825 -15.30 -12.39 -11.07
N TYR A 826 -15.24 -11.09 -11.35
CA TYR A 826 -14.20 -10.34 -12.04
C TYR A 826 -14.05 -9.00 -11.33
N LEU A 827 -12.83 -8.51 -11.13
CA LEU A 827 -12.63 -7.16 -10.60
C LEU A 827 -13.14 -6.11 -11.59
N ASN A 828 -13.65 -5.00 -11.05
CA ASN A 828 -13.99 -3.84 -11.87
C ASN A 828 -12.72 -3.04 -12.18
N ALA A 829 -11.96 -3.50 -13.18
CA ALA A 829 -10.67 -2.92 -13.54
C ALA A 829 -10.77 -1.45 -13.95
N GLN A 830 -11.89 -1.02 -14.56
CA GLN A 830 -12.13 0.39 -14.85
C GLN A 830 -12.22 1.24 -13.58
N ASN A 831 -12.93 0.75 -12.56
CA ASN A 831 -13.04 1.47 -11.30
C ASN A 831 -11.69 1.50 -10.56
N LEU A 832 -10.95 0.39 -10.58
CA LEU A 832 -9.62 0.32 -9.97
C LEU A 832 -8.66 1.32 -10.63
N TYR A 833 -8.60 1.33 -11.96
CA TYR A 833 -7.75 2.26 -12.71
C TYR A 833 -8.05 3.74 -12.39
N ASN A 834 -9.34 4.10 -12.27
CA ASN A 834 -9.74 5.49 -12.12
C ASN A 834 -9.74 6.01 -10.67
N ASN A 835 -9.88 5.12 -9.67
CA ASN A 835 -10.28 5.53 -8.32
C ASN A 835 -9.55 4.81 -7.18
N TRP A 836 -8.68 3.84 -7.45
CA TRP A 836 -8.01 3.05 -6.42
C TRP A 836 -6.52 3.35 -6.38
N GLU A 837 -5.97 3.48 -5.18
CA GLU A 837 -4.54 3.66 -4.94
C GLU A 837 -4.02 2.60 -3.96
N PRO A 838 -2.80 2.05 -4.14
CA PRO A 838 -2.25 1.04 -3.23
C PRO A 838 -2.16 1.50 -1.78
N ASN A 839 -1.82 2.77 -1.53
CA ASN A 839 -1.67 3.34 -0.19
C ASN A 839 -3.00 3.81 0.46
N VAL A 840 -4.14 3.56 -0.16
CA VAL A 840 -5.45 3.88 0.43
C VAL A 840 -6.15 2.60 0.87
N MET A 841 -6.26 2.41 2.18
CA MET A 841 -6.87 1.24 2.82
C MET A 841 -8.00 1.67 3.75
N ALA A 842 -9.18 1.07 3.60
CA ALA A 842 -10.37 1.37 4.41
C ALA A 842 -10.74 2.87 4.48
N GLY A 843 -10.45 3.64 3.43
CA GLY A 843 -10.72 5.09 3.36
C GLY A 843 -9.66 5.96 4.06
N LYS A 844 -8.59 5.37 4.57
CA LYS A 844 -7.42 6.06 5.12
C LYS A 844 -6.27 5.99 4.13
N GLU A 845 -5.66 7.13 3.90
CA GLU A 845 -4.43 7.27 3.12
C GLU A 845 -3.21 7.13 4.05
N PHE A 846 -2.29 6.26 3.66
CA PHE A 846 -0.99 6.04 4.28
C PHE A 846 0.09 6.72 3.43
N PRO A 847 1.16 7.26 4.02
CA PRO A 847 2.23 7.88 3.22
C PRO A 847 2.82 6.86 2.25
N ALA A 848 2.74 7.13 0.94
CA ALA A 848 3.20 6.18 -0.08
C ALA A 848 4.71 5.94 -0.02
N GLY A 849 5.48 6.94 0.42
CA GLY A 849 6.94 6.86 0.59
C GLY A 849 7.41 6.30 1.94
N ASP A 850 6.49 5.86 2.81
CA ASP A 850 6.89 5.22 4.07
C ASP A 850 7.40 3.80 3.80
N ASP A 851 8.48 3.40 4.47
CA ASP A 851 9.04 2.04 4.35
C ASP A 851 8.03 0.94 4.73
N GLN A 852 7.06 1.25 5.61
CA GLN A 852 5.98 0.35 5.96
C GLN A 852 4.90 0.22 4.88
N MET A 853 4.87 1.06 3.84
CA MET A 853 3.87 0.99 2.77
C MET A 853 4.44 0.28 1.54
N LEU A 854 4.50 -1.06 1.57
CA LEU A 854 5.20 -1.83 0.52
C LEU A 854 4.51 -1.81 -0.84
N GLY A 855 3.17 -1.78 -0.85
CA GLY A 855 2.36 -1.80 -2.07
C GLY A 855 1.07 -2.59 -1.91
N ALA A 856 0.73 -3.39 -2.90
CA ALA A 856 -0.55 -4.10 -2.93
C ALA A 856 -0.45 -5.48 -3.59
N ALA A 857 -1.44 -6.32 -3.33
CA ALA A 857 -1.64 -7.58 -4.02
C ALA A 857 -3.13 -7.87 -4.21
N TYR A 858 -3.51 -8.41 -5.37
CA TYR A 858 -4.86 -8.91 -5.60
C TYR A 858 -4.89 -10.42 -5.62
N ALA A 859 -6.02 -11.02 -5.25
CA ALA A 859 -6.11 -12.44 -4.95
C ALA A 859 -7.21 -13.15 -5.74
N ILE A 860 -6.92 -14.37 -6.19
CA ILE A 860 -7.94 -15.33 -6.62
C ILE A 860 -8.00 -16.48 -5.62
N TRP A 861 -9.15 -16.61 -4.94
CA TRP A 861 -9.46 -17.70 -4.02
C TRP A 861 -10.42 -18.69 -4.67
N ASN A 862 -10.10 -19.98 -4.61
CA ASN A 862 -10.84 -21.03 -5.31
C ASN A 862 -11.82 -21.74 -4.36
N ASP A 863 -12.73 -20.98 -3.75
CA ASP A 863 -13.67 -21.48 -2.73
C ASP A 863 -14.71 -22.47 -3.28
N SER A 864 -15.06 -22.32 -4.57
CA SER A 864 -16.12 -23.07 -5.26
C SER A 864 -15.63 -24.44 -5.72
N ILE A 865 -15.29 -25.31 -4.77
CA ILE A 865 -14.79 -26.68 -4.97
C ILE A 865 -15.64 -27.72 -4.22
N ASP A 866 -15.30 -29.00 -4.38
CA ASP A 866 -15.90 -30.12 -3.65
C ASP A 866 -17.45 -30.11 -3.74
N LYS A 867 -18.17 -30.17 -2.62
CA LYS A 867 -19.65 -30.17 -2.59
C LYS A 867 -20.31 -28.92 -3.18
N ARG A 868 -19.58 -27.82 -3.33
CA ARG A 868 -20.05 -26.57 -3.97
C ARG A 868 -19.32 -26.28 -5.28
N SER A 869 -18.64 -27.28 -5.85
CA SER A 869 -17.86 -27.10 -7.08
C SER A 869 -18.65 -26.38 -8.17
N GLN A 870 -18.03 -25.35 -8.74
CA GLN A 870 -18.53 -24.68 -9.95
C GLN A 870 -17.69 -25.05 -11.18
N SER A 871 -16.78 -26.03 -11.05
CA SER A 871 -15.96 -26.55 -12.16
C SER A 871 -15.20 -25.46 -12.94
N VAL A 872 -14.64 -24.49 -12.23
CA VAL A 872 -13.82 -23.42 -12.81
C VAL A 872 -12.48 -23.99 -13.26
N SER A 873 -12.07 -23.76 -14.52
CA SER A 873 -10.78 -24.22 -15.07
C SER A 873 -9.62 -23.29 -14.81
N GLU A 874 -8.38 -23.76 -15.06
CA GLU A 874 -7.19 -22.89 -15.08
C GLU A 874 -7.37 -21.73 -16.07
N TYR A 875 -7.93 -22.01 -17.26
CA TYR A 875 -8.25 -20.98 -18.26
C TYR A 875 -9.20 -19.91 -17.69
N ASP A 876 -10.26 -20.35 -17.02
CA ASP A 876 -11.27 -19.44 -16.45
C ASP A 876 -10.67 -18.55 -15.35
N VAL A 877 -9.66 -19.05 -14.63
CA VAL A 877 -8.92 -18.29 -13.61
C VAL A 877 -7.91 -17.34 -14.25
N PHE A 878 -7.15 -17.78 -15.25
CA PHE A 878 -6.20 -16.92 -15.96
C PHE A 878 -6.92 -15.72 -16.62
N ASP A 879 -8.09 -15.95 -17.24
CA ASP A 879 -8.88 -14.86 -17.80
C ASP A 879 -9.25 -13.81 -16.73
N ARG A 880 -9.68 -14.23 -15.54
CA ARG A 880 -9.99 -13.32 -14.43
C ARG A 880 -8.77 -12.55 -13.93
N PHE A 881 -7.61 -13.22 -13.85
CA PHE A 881 -6.33 -12.60 -13.52
C PHE A 881 -5.97 -11.51 -14.53
N PHE A 882 -6.02 -11.85 -15.83
CA PHE A 882 -5.55 -10.97 -16.90
C PHE A 882 -6.47 -9.76 -17.10
N LYS A 883 -7.78 -9.87 -16.90
CA LYS A 883 -8.71 -8.73 -17.04
C LYS A 883 -8.44 -7.58 -16.07
N ALA A 884 -7.85 -7.85 -14.91
CA ALA A 884 -7.47 -6.83 -13.93
C ALA A 884 -6.03 -6.35 -14.08
N LEU A 885 -5.16 -7.19 -14.64
CA LEU A 885 -3.71 -7.02 -14.66
C LEU A 885 -3.24 -5.68 -15.23
N PRO A 886 -3.67 -5.21 -16.44
CA PRO A 886 -3.18 -3.94 -16.98
C PRO A 886 -3.47 -2.75 -16.08
N ALA A 887 -4.68 -2.67 -15.53
CA ALA A 887 -5.09 -1.57 -14.66
C ALA A 887 -4.30 -1.56 -13.35
N LEU A 888 -4.15 -2.73 -12.75
CA LEU A 888 -3.43 -2.87 -11.48
C LEU A 888 -1.91 -2.70 -11.65
N ALA A 889 -1.34 -3.13 -12.78
CA ALA A 889 0.06 -2.89 -13.12
C ALA A 889 0.38 -1.40 -13.20
N GLU A 890 -0.48 -0.61 -13.86
CA GLU A 890 -0.34 0.85 -13.94
C GLU A 890 -0.31 1.49 -12.55
N LYS A 891 -1.32 1.20 -11.72
CA LYS A 891 -1.48 1.80 -10.39
C LYS A 891 -0.44 1.37 -9.37
N MET A 892 0.18 0.20 -9.57
CA MET A 892 1.22 -0.32 -8.69
C MET A 892 2.63 0.10 -9.12
N TRP A 893 2.84 0.42 -10.41
CA TRP A 893 4.11 0.92 -10.92
C TRP A 893 4.20 2.46 -10.87
N GLY A 894 3.10 3.17 -11.09
CA GLY A 894 3.03 4.63 -11.07
C GLY A 894 1.59 5.14 -10.94
N GLU A 895 1.28 6.30 -11.50
CA GLU A 895 -0.07 6.90 -11.37
C GLU A 895 -1.09 6.35 -12.38
N GLY A 896 -0.65 5.92 -13.56
CA GLY A 896 -1.54 5.52 -14.66
C GLY A 896 -2.32 6.71 -15.25
N GLU A 897 -1.66 7.83 -15.52
CA GLU A 897 -2.33 9.06 -15.97
C GLU A 897 -2.17 9.35 -17.47
N ASP A 898 -1.22 8.72 -18.16
CA ASP A 898 -0.99 9.02 -19.57
C ASP A 898 -2.03 8.41 -20.53
N LYS A 899 -2.92 7.57 -20.04
CA LYS A 899 -3.97 6.88 -20.80
C LYS A 899 -5.30 6.97 -20.06
N THR A 900 -6.39 7.01 -20.83
CA THR A 900 -7.71 6.65 -20.31
C THR A 900 -7.83 5.13 -20.20
N TYR A 901 -8.75 4.63 -19.38
CA TYR A 901 -9.00 3.18 -19.30
C TYR A 901 -9.39 2.54 -20.65
N ALA A 902 -10.03 3.30 -21.54
CA ALA A 902 -10.34 2.82 -22.89
C ALA A 902 -9.05 2.61 -23.72
N GLU A 903 -8.16 3.60 -23.72
CA GLU A 903 -6.84 3.50 -24.37
C GLU A 903 -5.97 2.41 -23.76
N LEU A 904 -6.05 2.22 -22.43
CA LEU A 904 -5.38 1.10 -21.76
C LEU A 904 -5.86 -0.25 -22.26
N ASN A 905 -7.17 -0.44 -22.44
CA ASN A 905 -7.71 -1.70 -22.97
C ASN A 905 -7.33 -1.92 -24.43
N GLU A 906 -7.35 -0.87 -25.26
CA GLU A 906 -6.88 -0.94 -26.65
C GLU A 906 -5.40 -1.33 -26.70
N LEU A 907 -4.56 -0.71 -25.87
CA LEU A 907 -3.14 -1.04 -25.77
C LEU A 907 -2.92 -2.47 -25.25
N SER A 908 -3.67 -2.90 -24.22
CA SER A 908 -3.60 -4.25 -23.67
C SER A 908 -3.94 -5.32 -24.71
N ALA A 909 -4.91 -5.05 -25.58
CA ALA A 909 -5.24 -5.95 -26.69
C ALA A 909 -4.11 -6.10 -27.71
N VAL A 910 -3.25 -5.08 -27.85
CA VAL A 910 -2.05 -5.13 -28.71
C VAL A 910 -0.88 -5.80 -27.96
N THR A 911 -0.65 -5.44 -26.70
CA THR A 911 0.48 -5.99 -25.93
C THR A 911 0.30 -7.46 -25.59
N GLY A 912 -0.94 -7.89 -25.29
CA GLY A 912 -1.31 -9.27 -25.00
C GLY A 912 -0.55 -9.88 -23.81
N THR A 913 -0.47 -11.21 -23.78
CA THR A 913 0.34 -11.95 -22.82
C THR A 913 1.84 -11.83 -23.10
N ALA A 914 2.66 -12.35 -22.19
CA ALA A 914 4.10 -12.37 -22.35
C ALA A 914 4.51 -13.12 -23.64
N PRO A 915 5.58 -12.69 -24.33
CA PRO A 915 6.14 -13.44 -25.43
C PRO A 915 6.54 -14.86 -25.00
N ASN A 916 6.48 -15.82 -25.94
CA ASN A 916 6.77 -17.24 -25.69
C ASN A 916 5.84 -17.91 -24.65
N THR A 917 4.62 -17.38 -24.44
CA THR A 917 3.59 -17.98 -23.57
C THR A 917 2.27 -18.14 -24.32
N ASN A 918 1.45 -19.15 -23.95
CA ASN A 918 0.14 -19.34 -24.56
C ASN A 918 -0.94 -19.82 -23.57
N PRO A 919 -1.22 -19.05 -22.50
CA PRO A 919 -2.17 -19.46 -21.46
C PRO A 919 -3.62 -19.51 -21.96
N TYR A 920 -3.90 -18.85 -23.09
CA TYR A 920 -5.20 -18.88 -23.77
C TYR A 920 -5.33 -20.02 -24.79
N TYR A 921 -4.27 -20.81 -25.04
CA TYR A 921 -4.26 -21.88 -26.04
C TYR A 921 -4.67 -21.40 -27.44
N THR A 922 -4.25 -20.20 -27.81
CA THR A 922 -4.46 -19.65 -29.16
C THR A 922 -3.74 -20.51 -30.20
N VAL A 923 -4.35 -20.65 -31.38
CA VAL A 923 -3.78 -21.40 -32.50
C VAL A 923 -3.54 -20.41 -33.63
N GLU A 924 -2.31 -20.35 -34.13
CA GLU A 924 -1.98 -19.54 -35.29
C GLU A 924 -2.75 -20.03 -36.52
N SER A 925 -3.36 -19.12 -37.27
CA SER A 925 -4.15 -19.51 -38.44
C SER A 925 -4.34 -18.34 -39.39
N ASP A 926 -4.18 -18.60 -40.69
CA ASP A 926 -4.47 -17.66 -41.77
C ASP A 926 -5.97 -17.68 -42.17
N THR A 927 -6.73 -18.65 -41.65
CA THR A 927 -8.15 -18.82 -41.95
C THR A 927 -9.01 -19.04 -40.69
N PRO A 928 -10.34 -18.90 -40.76
CA PRO A 928 -11.21 -19.21 -39.62
C PRO A 928 -11.18 -20.70 -39.21
N ASN A 929 -10.79 -21.58 -40.13
CA ASN A 929 -10.60 -23.00 -39.88
C ASN A 929 -9.12 -23.24 -39.53
N TYR A 930 -8.88 -23.68 -38.30
CA TYR A 930 -7.55 -24.05 -37.82
C TYR A 930 -7.06 -25.33 -38.52
N VAL A 931 -7.92 -26.35 -38.63
CA VAL A 931 -7.58 -27.64 -39.26
C VAL A 931 -8.77 -28.17 -40.06
N GLU A 932 -8.48 -28.73 -41.24
CA GLU A 932 -9.44 -29.50 -42.04
C GLU A 932 -8.88 -30.87 -42.43
N TYR A 933 -9.51 -31.96 -41.98
CA TYR A 933 -9.16 -33.32 -42.39
C TYR A 933 -10.30 -34.00 -43.15
N ASP A 934 -10.11 -34.22 -44.45
CA ASP A 934 -11.08 -34.89 -45.34
C ASP A 934 -10.88 -36.41 -45.44
N PHE A 935 -9.72 -36.93 -45.03
CA PHE A 935 -9.34 -38.33 -45.07
C PHE A 935 -9.31 -38.97 -46.48
N GLU A 936 -9.18 -38.18 -47.55
CA GLU A 936 -9.16 -38.66 -48.93
C GLU A 936 -7.78 -39.22 -49.38
N GLU A 937 -6.76 -39.09 -48.53
CA GLU A 937 -5.39 -39.51 -48.78
C GLU A 937 -4.89 -40.44 -47.66
N GLU A 938 -3.95 -41.35 -47.96
CA GLU A 938 -3.41 -42.31 -46.98
C GLU A 938 -2.69 -41.62 -45.81
N GLU A 939 -2.02 -40.50 -46.10
CA GLU A 939 -1.57 -39.56 -45.08
C GLU A 939 -2.67 -38.55 -44.79
N ILE A 940 -2.88 -38.26 -43.52
CA ILE A 940 -3.93 -37.33 -43.07
C ILE A 940 -3.32 -35.94 -43.10
N LEU A 941 -3.62 -35.22 -44.18
CA LEU A 941 -3.11 -33.88 -44.46
C LEU A 941 -4.14 -32.83 -44.08
N ASP A 942 -3.67 -31.70 -43.55
CA ASP A 942 -4.48 -30.51 -43.27
C ASP A 942 -4.81 -29.77 -44.57
N LYS A 943 -6.11 -29.54 -44.79
CA LYS A 943 -6.65 -28.84 -45.96
C LYS A 943 -7.01 -27.37 -45.68
N SER A 944 -6.88 -26.91 -44.44
CA SER A 944 -7.19 -25.52 -44.05
C SER A 944 -6.23 -24.50 -44.67
N GLY A 945 -5.00 -24.93 -44.96
CA GLY A 945 -3.91 -24.07 -45.44
C GLY A 945 -2.88 -23.73 -44.37
N ASN A 946 -3.10 -24.13 -43.10
CA ASN A 946 -2.20 -23.83 -41.99
C ASN A 946 -1.07 -24.87 -41.80
N GLY A 947 -1.20 -26.06 -42.41
CA GLY A 947 -0.13 -27.05 -42.46
C GLY A 947 -0.02 -27.91 -41.19
N TYR A 948 -1.11 -28.03 -40.44
CA TYR A 948 -1.18 -28.88 -39.25
C TYR A 948 -1.43 -30.35 -39.63
N ASP A 949 -0.57 -30.95 -40.45
CA ASP A 949 -0.68 -32.35 -40.87
C ASP A 949 -0.57 -33.33 -39.68
N SER A 950 -1.16 -34.52 -39.80
CA SER A 950 -1.03 -35.56 -38.77
C SER A 950 0.44 -36.01 -38.57
N ILE A 951 0.80 -36.33 -37.33
CA ILE A 951 2.16 -36.73 -36.93
C ILE A 951 2.35 -38.23 -37.03
N SER A 952 1.43 -39.00 -36.43
CA SER A 952 1.53 -40.45 -36.36
C SER A 952 0.15 -41.09 -36.26
N LYS A 953 0.06 -42.39 -36.52
CA LYS A 953 -1.19 -43.13 -36.48
C LYS A 953 -1.00 -44.55 -35.95
N LYS A 954 -1.92 -45.03 -35.12
CA LYS A 954 -1.87 -46.35 -34.51
C LYS A 954 -3.24 -47.02 -34.55
N ASN A 955 -3.28 -48.25 -35.08
CA ASN A 955 -4.48 -49.09 -35.13
C ASN A 955 -5.69 -48.40 -35.83
N VAL A 956 -5.42 -47.64 -36.88
CA VAL A 956 -6.44 -46.98 -37.72
C VAL A 956 -6.37 -47.44 -39.16
N SER A 957 -7.45 -47.24 -39.91
CA SER A 957 -7.50 -47.46 -41.36
C SER A 957 -8.44 -46.47 -42.03
N LEU A 958 -8.42 -46.38 -43.36
CA LEU A 958 -9.40 -45.62 -44.13
C LEU A 958 -10.44 -46.57 -44.73
N GLU A 959 -11.72 -46.24 -44.57
CA GLU A 959 -12.86 -47.00 -45.10
C GLU A 959 -13.85 -46.09 -45.83
N ALA A 960 -14.93 -46.64 -46.38
CA ALA A 960 -15.95 -45.84 -47.06
C ALA A 960 -16.68 -44.92 -46.06
N GLY A 961 -16.57 -43.60 -46.28
CA GLY A 961 -17.13 -42.56 -45.43
C GLY A 961 -18.56 -42.14 -45.77
N LYS A 962 -19.01 -41.08 -45.12
CA LYS A 962 -20.23 -40.34 -45.50
C LYS A 962 -20.01 -39.60 -46.82
N LYS A 963 -18.81 -39.05 -47.01
CA LYS A 963 -18.30 -38.44 -48.24
C LYS A 963 -16.93 -39.10 -48.50
N GLY A 964 -16.78 -39.79 -49.64
CA GLY A 964 -15.50 -40.41 -49.99
C GLY A 964 -14.99 -41.41 -48.94
N GLN A 965 -13.85 -41.11 -48.30
CA GLN A 965 -13.21 -41.95 -47.29
C GLN A 965 -13.39 -41.40 -45.87
N ALA A 966 -13.34 -42.28 -44.87
CA ALA A 966 -13.43 -41.96 -43.46
C ALA A 966 -12.34 -42.66 -42.65
N LEU A 967 -11.90 -42.02 -41.57
CA LEU A 967 -10.99 -42.62 -40.59
C LEU A 967 -11.74 -43.64 -39.72
N ARG A 968 -11.24 -44.87 -39.71
CA ARG A 968 -11.66 -45.96 -38.85
C ARG A 968 -10.83 -45.98 -37.58
N LEU A 969 -11.49 -45.77 -36.45
CA LEU A 969 -10.93 -46.05 -35.12
C LEU A 969 -11.41 -47.44 -34.68
N ASN A 970 -10.48 -48.29 -34.26
CA ASN A 970 -10.77 -49.72 -33.99
C ASN A 970 -11.08 -50.05 -32.52
N GLY A 971 -11.15 -49.03 -31.65
CA GLY A 971 -11.31 -49.18 -30.21
C GLY A 971 -10.03 -49.61 -29.47
N GLY A 972 -10.06 -49.50 -28.15
CA GLY A 972 -8.89 -49.74 -27.29
C GLY A 972 -7.81 -48.69 -27.55
N GLU A 973 -6.57 -49.13 -27.78
CA GLU A 973 -5.49 -48.24 -28.23
C GLU A 973 -5.61 -48.01 -29.75
N SER A 974 -6.15 -46.87 -30.15
CA SER A 974 -6.39 -46.50 -31.56
C SER A 974 -6.46 -44.99 -31.70
N TYR A 975 -5.54 -44.39 -32.46
CA TYR A 975 -5.49 -42.92 -32.59
C TYR A 975 -4.72 -42.42 -33.81
N VAL A 976 -4.92 -41.14 -34.12
CA VAL A 976 -4.05 -40.30 -34.97
C VAL A 976 -3.55 -39.15 -34.11
N GLU A 977 -2.23 -38.92 -34.08
CA GLU A 977 -1.60 -37.79 -33.39
C GLU A 977 -1.59 -36.54 -34.29
N THR A 978 -1.84 -35.38 -33.69
CA THR A 978 -1.83 -34.07 -34.37
C THR A 978 -0.86 -33.12 -33.64
N PRO A 979 -0.39 -32.04 -34.30
CA PRO A 979 0.50 -31.06 -33.68
C PRO A 979 -0.19 -30.10 -32.70
N ILE A 980 -1.53 -30.05 -32.69
CA ILE A 980 -2.28 -29.13 -31.83
C ILE A 980 -2.68 -29.88 -30.56
N LYS A 981 -2.24 -29.39 -29.40
CA LYS A 981 -2.67 -29.96 -28.11
C LYS A 981 -4.12 -29.65 -27.82
N ARG A 982 -4.42 -28.38 -27.57
CA ARG A 982 -5.77 -27.89 -27.22
C ARG A 982 -6.03 -26.59 -27.94
N VAL A 983 -7.30 -26.24 -28.12
CA VAL A 983 -7.71 -25.00 -28.78
C VAL A 983 -8.46 -24.10 -27.81
N GLY A 984 -8.00 -22.85 -27.70
CA GLY A 984 -8.56 -21.74 -26.92
C GLY A 984 -9.93 -21.27 -27.40
N LEU A 985 -10.46 -20.19 -26.81
CA LEU A 985 -11.81 -19.69 -27.12
C LEU A 985 -11.81 -18.46 -28.06
N PRO A 986 -12.93 -18.21 -28.78
CA PRO A 986 -14.00 -19.17 -29.07
C PRO A 986 -13.49 -20.29 -29.97
N ASN A 987 -14.05 -21.48 -29.83
CA ASN A 987 -13.71 -22.62 -30.68
C ASN A 987 -14.93 -23.45 -31.11
N SER A 988 -14.74 -24.19 -32.19
CA SER A 988 -15.67 -25.20 -32.65
C SER A 988 -14.94 -26.38 -33.29
N ILE A 989 -15.53 -27.57 -33.15
CA ILE A 989 -15.13 -28.76 -33.88
C ILE A 989 -16.36 -29.43 -34.49
N SER A 990 -16.30 -29.71 -35.78
CA SER A 990 -17.41 -30.33 -36.53
C SER A 990 -16.94 -31.54 -37.32
N PHE A 991 -17.73 -32.61 -37.37
CA PHE A 991 -17.40 -33.83 -38.09
C PHE A 991 -18.61 -34.74 -38.28
N TRP A 992 -18.54 -35.63 -39.27
CA TRP A 992 -19.44 -36.78 -39.37
C TRP A 992 -18.91 -37.92 -38.51
N ILE A 993 -19.79 -38.58 -37.77
CA ILE A 993 -19.47 -39.74 -36.94
C ILE A 993 -20.47 -40.87 -37.15
N LYS A 994 -20.00 -42.11 -37.08
CA LYS A 994 -20.83 -43.32 -37.08
C LYS A 994 -20.28 -44.33 -36.08
N LYS A 995 -21.03 -44.59 -35.01
CA LYS A 995 -20.69 -45.56 -33.97
C LYS A 995 -20.99 -46.98 -34.45
N ASP A 996 -20.07 -47.92 -34.26
CA ASP A 996 -20.32 -49.32 -34.58
C ASP A 996 -21.37 -49.91 -33.61
N GLY A 997 -22.38 -50.62 -34.11
CA GLY A 997 -23.37 -51.30 -33.26
C GLY A 997 -22.82 -52.46 -32.41
N ASN A 998 -21.53 -52.81 -32.60
CA ASN A 998 -20.80 -53.77 -31.77
C ASN A 998 -19.61 -53.13 -31.04
N ALA A 999 -19.65 -51.81 -30.84
CA ALA A 999 -18.69 -51.11 -30.00
C ALA A 999 -18.73 -51.65 -28.56
N PRO A 1000 -17.60 -51.65 -27.84
CA PRO A 1000 -17.58 -52.07 -26.44
C PRO A 1000 -18.48 -51.20 -25.57
N GLU A 1001 -19.07 -51.79 -24.52
CA GLU A 1001 -19.77 -51.04 -23.48
C GLU A 1001 -18.78 -50.20 -22.67
N GLY A 1002 -19.25 -49.04 -22.19
CA GLY A 1002 -18.43 -48.10 -21.42
C GLY A 1002 -17.95 -46.91 -22.25
N GLU A 1003 -17.03 -46.16 -21.66
CA GLU A 1003 -16.52 -44.90 -22.22
C GLU A 1003 -15.81 -45.11 -23.56
N GLN A 1004 -16.02 -44.17 -24.49
CA GLN A 1004 -15.39 -44.15 -25.81
C GLN A 1004 -14.90 -42.74 -26.14
N ILE A 1005 -13.58 -42.56 -26.12
CA ILE A 1005 -12.89 -41.28 -26.30
C ILE A 1005 -12.66 -41.02 -27.80
N LEU A 1006 -13.08 -39.84 -28.24
CA LEU A 1006 -13.00 -39.41 -29.64
C LEU A 1006 -11.87 -38.43 -29.89
N PHE A 1007 -11.61 -37.52 -28.95
CA PHE A 1007 -10.45 -36.63 -28.98
C PHE A 1007 -9.83 -36.58 -27.59
N GLU A 1008 -8.50 -36.54 -27.52
CA GLU A 1008 -7.76 -36.65 -26.25
C GLU A 1008 -6.54 -35.74 -26.23
N SER A 1009 -6.25 -35.12 -25.09
CA SER A 1009 -5.00 -34.40 -24.82
C SER A 1009 -4.55 -34.64 -23.37
N PRO A 1010 -3.34 -35.16 -23.14
CA PRO A 1010 -2.81 -35.41 -21.80
C PRO A 1010 -2.78 -34.16 -20.90
N SER A 1011 -2.85 -34.39 -19.59
CA SER A 1011 -2.72 -33.37 -18.53
C SER A 1011 -2.17 -34.03 -17.25
N LYS A 1012 -1.66 -33.22 -16.30
CA LYS A 1012 -1.33 -33.64 -14.93
C LYS A 1012 -2.55 -33.89 -14.05
N PHE A 1013 -3.72 -33.37 -14.45
CA PHE A 1013 -5.01 -33.70 -13.87
C PHE A 1013 -5.45 -35.09 -14.35
N ASP A 1014 -6.48 -35.13 -15.20
CA ASP A 1014 -6.82 -36.22 -16.10
C ASP A 1014 -6.73 -35.70 -17.55
N ASN A 1015 -6.75 -36.60 -18.53
CA ASN A 1015 -6.77 -36.21 -19.93
C ASN A 1015 -7.99 -35.31 -20.23
N TYR A 1016 -7.76 -34.20 -20.93
CA TYR A 1016 -8.86 -33.49 -21.59
C TYR A 1016 -9.37 -34.40 -22.70
N ALA A 1017 -10.68 -34.65 -22.71
CA ALA A 1017 -11.25 -35.62 -23.63
C ALA A 1017 -12.63 -35.19 -24.12
N ILE A 1018 -12.90 -35.33 -25.41
CA ILE A 1018 -14.26 -35.38 -25.95
C ILE A 1018 -14.64 -36.84 -26.13
N LYS A 1019 -15.78 -37.23 -25.58
CA LYS A 1019 -16.26 -38.60 -25.49
C LYS A 1019 -17.47 -38.78 -26.41
N ALA A 1020 -17.39 -39.75 -27.32
CA ALA A 1020 -18.54 -40.18 -28.12
C ALA A 1020 -19.56 -40.94 -27.26
N VAL A 1021 -19.08 -41.60 -26.22
CA VAL A 1021 -19.89 -42.25 -25.18
C VAL A 1021 -19.20 -41.98 -23.84
N ASP A 1022 -19.86 -41.26 -22.95
CA ASP A 1022 -19.42 -41.01 -21.58
C ASP A 1022 -19.96 -42.09 -20.60
N ALA A 1023 -19.72 -41.91 -19.31
CA ALA A 1023 -20.21 -42.83 -18.28
C ALA A 1023 -21.74 -42.96 -18.22
N ASN A 1024 -22.49 -41.97 -18.73
CA ASN A 1024 -23.95 -41.98 -18.83
C ASN A 1024 -24.46 -42.56 -20.16
N GLY A 1025 -23.55 -42.92 -21.07
CA GLY A 1025 -23.88 -43.40 -22.41
C GLY A 1025 -24.12 -42.28 -23.43
N ASN A 1026 -23.87 -41.03 -23.07
CA ASN A 1026 -24.13 -39.84 -23.88
C ASN A 1026 -22.84 -39.31 -24.54
N VAL A 1027 -22.97 -38.37 -25.47
CA VAL A 1027 -21.84 -37.52 -25.87
C VAL A 1027 -21.49 -36.59 -24.70
N GLY A 1028 -20.20 -36.43 -24.42
CA GLY A 1028 -19.74 -35.62 -23.29
C GLY A 1028 -18.27 -35.24 -23.43
N PHE A 1029 -17.71 -34.61 -22.40
CA PHE A 1029 -16.30 -34.28 -22.33
C PHE A 1029 -15.79 -34.28 -20.88
N THR A 1030 -14.46 -34.35 -20.73
CA THR A 1030 -13.76 -34.21 -19.44
C THR A 1030 -12.76 -33.08 -19.53
N ARG A 1031 -12.65 -32.28 -18.48
CA ARG A 1031 -11.53 -31.36 -18.24
C ARG A 1031 -11.22 -31.31 -16.75
N GLU A 1032 -9.94 -31.27 -16.40
CA GLU A 1032 -9.49 -31.03 -15.01
C GLU A 1032 -10.17 -31.89 -13.93
N ARG A 1033 -10.50 -33.15 -14.28
CA ARG A 1033 -11.22 -34.17 -13.47
C ARG A 1033 -12.75 -34.03 -13.40
N ASP A 1034 -13.31 -32.99 -14.00
CA ASP A 1034 -14.76 -32.82 -14.11
C ASP A 1034 -15.29 -33.44 -15.42
N ASP A 1035 -16.35 -34.24 -15.30
CA ASP A 1035 -17.08 -34.85 -16.42
C ASP A 1035 -18.35 -34.05 -16.75
N PHE A 1036 -18.55 -33.79 -18.03
CA PHE A 1036 -19.67 -33.02 -18.59
C PHE A 1036 -20.42 -33.88 -19.60
N SER A 1037 -21.73 -34.05 -19.41
CA SER A 1037 -22.57 -34.95 -20.20
C SER A 1037 -23.66 -34.17 -20.90
N PHE A 1038 -23.70 -34.19 -22.24
CA PHE A 1038 -24.82 -33.64 -22.99
C PHE A 1038 -26.00 -34.60 -22.96
N ASN A 1039 -27.22 -34.09 -23.10
CA ASN A 1039 -28.43 -34.91 -23.19
C ASN A 1039 -28.63 -35.51 -24.60
N TYR A 1040 -27.63 -36.25 -25.10
CA TYR A 1040 -27.66 -36.86 -26.43
C TYR A 1040 -26.88 -38.18 -26.49
N GLN A 1041 -27.51 -39.24 -26.99
CA GLN A 1041 -26.88 -40.54 -27.25
C GLN A 1041 -26.68 -40.77 -28.74
N LEU A 1042 -25.48 -41.21 -29.13
CA LEU A 1042 -25.20 -41.55 -30.52
C LEU A 1042 -25.92 -42.85 -30.93
N PRO A 1043 -26.65 -42.86 -32.06
CA PRO A 1043 -27.24 -44.08 -32.60
C PRO A 1043 -26.16 -45.05 -33.13
N ASP A 1044 -26.46 -46.35 -33.03
CA ASP A 1044 -25.63 -47.39 -33.62
C ASP A 1044 -25.82 -47.45 -35.13
N ASP A 1045 -24.70 -47.62 -35.85
CA ASP A 1045 -24.64 -47.84 -37.29
C ASP A 1045 -25.33 -46.74 -38.15
N GLU A 1046 -25.50 -45.54 -37.61
CA GLU A 1046 -26.06 -44.36 -38.30
C GLU A 1046 -25.04 -43.21 -38.35
N TRP A 1047 -25.02 -42.49 -39.48
CA TRP A 1047 -24.18 -41.30 -39.64
C TRP A 1047 -24.88 -40.08 -39.04
N VAL A 1048 -24.17 -39.39 -38.15
CA VAL A 1048 -24.60 -38.14 -37.51
C VAL A 1048 -23.54 -37.07 -37.77
N TYR A 1049 -23.96 -35.84 -38.02
CA TYR A 1049 -23.05 -34.69 -38.06
C TYR A 1049 -23.07 -34.00 -36.69
N LEU A 1050 -21.92 -33.94 -36.02
CA LEU A 1050 -21.79 -33.24 -34.74
C LEU A 1050 -21.03 -31.94 -34.94
N THR A 1051 -21.45 -30.90 -34.23
CA THR A 1051 -20.66 -29.69 -33.99
C THR A 1051 -20.65 -29.43 -32.49
N ILE A 1052 -19.46 -29.35 -31.89
CA ILE A 1052 -19.28 -28.92 -30.50
C ILE A 1052 -18.65 -27.54 -30.55
N THR A 1053 -19.24 -26.59 -29.83
CA THR A 1053 -18.70 -25.24 -29.72
C THR A 1053 -18.42 -24.88 -28.28
N SER A 1054 -17.34 -24.14 -28.03
CA SER A 1054 -17.06 -23.58 -26.72
C SER A 1054 -16.87 -22.07 -26.77
N GLU A 1055 -17.49 -21.42 -25.79
CA GLU A 1055 -17.39 -20.00 -25.47
C GLU A 1055 -17.02 -19.88 -23.98
N ASN A 1056 -16.77 -18.65 -23.52
CA ASN A 1056 -16.45 -18.43 -22.11
C ASN A 1056 -17.59 -18.98 -21.22
N GLU A 1057 -17.22 -19.86 -20.29
CA GLU A 1057 -18.08 -20.56 -19.34
C GLU A 1057 -19.12 -21.53 -19.92
N ARG A 1058 -19.15 -21.76 -21.24
CA ARG A 1058 -20.23 -22.52 -21.91
C ARG A 1058 -19.72 -23.41 -23.04
N THR A 1059 -20.32 -24.60 -23.17
CA THR A 1059 -20.10 -25.49 -24.32
C THR A 1059 -21.43 -26.03 -24.83
N SER A 1060 -21.64 -26.00 -26.14
CA SER A 1060 -22.88 -26.41 -26.80
C SER A 1060 -22.65 -27.55 -27.78
N LEU A 1061 -23.65 -28.44 -27.88
CA LEU A 1061 -23.67 -29.56 -28.82
C LEU A 1061 -24.78 -29.37 -29.85
N TYR A 1062 -24.41 -29.40 -31.12
CA TYR A 1062 -25.31 -29.41 -32.26
C TYR A 1062 -25.25 -30.78 -32.95
N VAL A 1063 -26.42 -31.27 -33.37
CA VAL A 1063 -26.58 -32.55 -34.06
C VAL A 1063 -27.34 -32.29 -35.37
N ASN A 1064 -26.72 -32.63 -36.49
CA ASN A 1064 -27.24 -32.35 -37.84
C ASN A 1064 -27.61 -30.87 -38.03
N ASN A 1065 -26.78 -29.96 -37.48
CA ASN A 1065 -26.95 -28.51 -37.48
C ASN A 1065 -28.12 -27.98 -36.63
N GLU A 1066 -28.73 -28.79 -35.77
CA GLU A 1066 -29.71 -28.35 -34.78
C GLU A 1066 -29.09 -28.34 -33.39
N LEU A 1067 -29.26 -27.27 -32.61
CA LEU A 1067 -28.81 -27.21 -31.23
C LEU A 1067 -29.57 -28.25 -30.40
N VAL A 1068 -28.84 -29.17 -29.76
CA VAL A 1068 -29.42 -30.22 -28.93
C VAL A 1068 -29.28 -29.91 -27.44
N ASP A 1069 -28.11 -29.43 -27.02
CA ASP A 1069 -27.87 -29.14 -25.61
C ASP A 1069 -26.79 -28.07 -25.40
N THR A 1070 -26.78 -27.44 -24.24
CA THR A 1070 -25.76 -26.47 -23.82
C THR A 1070 -25.47 -26.65 -22.33
N LEU A 1071 -24.20 -26.88 -22.01
CA LEU A 1071 -23.68 -26.96 -20.66
C LEU A 1071 -23.01 -25.63 -20.31
N GLY A 1072 -23.07 -25.22 -19.04
CA GLY A 1072 -22.37 -24.03 -18.57
C GLY A 1072 -23.24 -23.03 -17.81
N ASN A 1073 -22.74 -21.80 -17.73
CA ASN A 1073 -23.11 -20.76 -16.77
C ASN A 1073 -22.81 -21.19 -15.33
N ARG A 1074 -23.50 -22.18 -14.76
CA ARG A 1074 -23.20 -22.74 -13.43
C ARG A 1074 -23.70 -24.20 -13.36
N PRO A 1075 -22.81 -25.21 -13.20
CA PRO A 1075 -21.35 -25.08 -13.15
C PRO A 1075 -20.78 -24.55 -14.48
N VAL A 1076 -19.58 -23.98 -14.42
CA VAL A 1076 -18.82 -23.49 -15.58
C VAL A 1076 -18.45 -24.69 -16.46
N ALA A 1077 -18.55 -24.53 -17.78
CA ALA A 1077 -18.32 -25.62 -18.74
C ALA A 1077 -17.43 -25.23 -19.93
N THR A 1078 -16.46 -24.33 -19.73
CA THR A 1078 -15.48 -23.93 -20.76
C THR A 1078 -14.68 -25.14 -21.26
N LEU A 1079 -14.65 -25.40 -22.56
CA LEU A 1079 -13.90 -26.51 -23.14
C LEU A 1079 -12.80 -25.98 -24.05
N LEU A 1080 -11.55 -26.16 -23.63
CA LEU A 1080 -10.43 -26.11 -24.54
C LEU A 1080 -10.45 -27.41 -25.35
N ILE A 1081 -10.79 -27.34 -26.64
CA ILE A 1081 -11.01 -28.55 -27.44
C ILE A 1081 -9.71 -29.36 -27.49
N PRO A 1082 -9.66 -30.57 -26.91
CA PRO A 1082 -8.49 -31.43 -27.02
C PRO A 1082 -8.37 -31.92 -28.46
N PHE A 1083 -7.18 -31.80 -29.04
CA PHE A 1083 -6.94 -32.22 -30.41
C PHE A 1083 -5.60 -32.94 -30.61
N GLU A 1084 -4.80 -33.15 -29.54
CA GLU A 1084 -3.51 -33.85 -29.64
C GLU A 1084 -3.66 -35.25 -30.26
N ARG A 1085 -4.79 -35.91 -29.97
CA ARG A 1085 -5.16 -37.19 -30.57
C ARG A 1085 -6.60 -37.20 -31.04
N ILE A 1086 -6.82 -37.72 -32.26
CA ILE A 1086 -8.11 -38.20 -32.76
C ILE A 1086 -8.17 -39.69 -32.41
N GLY A 1087 -9.00 -40.06 -31.43
CA GLY A 1087 -8.96 -41.33 -30.71
C GLY A 1087 -8.20 -41.24 -29.39
N SER A 1088 -7.86 -42.39 -28.80
CA SER A 1088 -7.18 -42.44 -27.48
C SER A 1088 -6.21 -43.62 -27.39
N THR A 1089 -5.28 -43.51 -26.45
CA THR A 1089 -4.35 -44.58 -26.08
C THR A 1089 -4.98 -45.68 -25.22
N THR A 1090 -6.16 -45.44 -24.62
CA THR A 1090 -6.79 -46.35 -23.65
C THR A 1090 -8.14 -46.89 -24.14
N ASN A 1091 -9.14 -46.01 -24.25
CA ASN A 1091 -10.54 -46.35 -24.55
C ASN A 1091 -11.02 -45.60 -25.80
N SER A 1092 -10.28 -45.73 -26.90
CA SER A 1092 -10.63 -45.06 -28.15
C SER A 1092 -12.02 -45.46 -28.65
N PHE A 1093 -12.69 -44.51 -29.30
CA PHE A 1093 -13.92 -44.75 -30.04
C PHE A 1093 -13.78 -45.89 -31.05
N LYS A 1094 -14.84 -46.68 -31.20
CA LYS A 1094 -14.91 -47.72 -32.23
C LYS A 1094 -16.00 -47.38 -33.25
N GLY A 1095 -15.56 -46.94 -34.42
CA GLY A 1095 -16.43 -46.49 -35.48
C GLY A 1095 -15.69 -45.71 -36.57
N LEU A 1096 -16.44 -44.89 -37.30
CA LEU A 1096 -15.93 -44.06 -38.39
C LEU A 1096 -16.11 -42.57 -38.07
N ILE A 1097 -15.10 -41.76 -38.42
CA ILE A 1097 -15.13 -40.29 -38.38
C ILE A 1097 -14.72 -39.73 -39.76
N ASP A 1098 -15.40 -38.69 -40.22
CA ASP A 1098 -15.26 -38.16 -41.58
C ASP A 1098 -15.41 -36.62 -41.58
N GLY A 1099 -14.53 -35.93 -42.32
CA GLY A 1099 -14.59 -34.49 -42.54
C GLY A 1099 -14.52 -33.65 -41.26
N ILE A 1100 -13.37 -33.67 -40.57
CA ILE A 1100 -13.14 -32.86 -39.38
C ILE A 1100 -12.83 -31.42 -39.80
N VAL A 1101 -13.53 -30.46 -39.19
CA VAL A 1101 -13.24 -29.04 -39.26
C VAL A 1101 -13.11 -28.51 -37.83
N LEU A 1102 -11.94 -27.99 -37.48
CA LEU A 1102 -11.64 -27.34 -36.20
C LEU A 1102 -11.37 -25.86 -36.47
N GLY A 1103 -12.02 -24.95 -35.76
CA GLY A 1103 -11.91 -23.51 -36.07
C GLY A 1103 -12.47 -22.60 -34.98
N SER A 1104 -12.58 -21.31 -35.29
CA SER A 1104 -13.19 -20.28 -34.43
C SER A 1104 -14.66 -19.99 -34.75
N GLU A 1105 -15.16 -20.40 -35.92
CA GLU A 1105 -16.52 -20.09 -36.33
C GLU A 1105 -17.55 -20.85 -35.49
N LEU A 1106 -18.45 -20.09 -34.86
CA LEU A 1106 -19.60 -20.61 -34.14
C LEU A 1106 -20.82 -20.65 -35.09
N PRO A 1107 -21.69 -21.68 -35.03
CA PRO A 1107 -22.96 -21.67 -35.74
C PRO A 1107 -23.76 -20.41 -35.41
N GLN A 1108 -24.30 -19.71 -36.42
CA GLN A 1108 -25.15 -18.54 -36.17
C GLN A 1108 -26.42 -18.96 -35.41
N ASP A 1109 -26.57 -18.46 -34.19
CA ASP A 1109 -27.82 -18.56 -33.45
C ASP A 1109 -28.78 -17.45 -33.92
N GLU A 1110 -29.71 -17.78 -34.82
CA GLU A 1110 -30.74 -16.84 -35.31
C GLU A 1110 -31.68 -16.32 -34.19
N THR A 1111 -31.60 -16.84 -32.96
CA THR A 1111 -32.41 -16.40 -31.82
C THR A 1111 -31.69 -15.41 -30.89
N VAL A 1112 -30.38 -15.23 -31.03
CA VAL A 1112 -29.58 -14.27 -30.28
C VAL A 1112 -29.52 -12.96 -31.06
N ILE A 1113 -30.15 -11.91 -30.52
CA ILE A 1113 -30.01 -10.56 -31.07
C ILE A 1113 -28.63 -10.05 -30.65
N ASP A 1114 -27.76 -9.82 -31.64
CA ASP A 1114 -26.45 -9.19 -31.45
C ASP A 1114 -26.59 -7.85 -30.71
N SER A 1115 -26.10 -7.82 -29.47
CA SER A 1115 -26.26 -6.68 -28.59
C SER A 1115 -25.31 -5.52 -28.90
N THR A 1116 -24.29 -5.75 -29.75
CA THR A 1116 -23.34 -4.71 -30.17
C THR A 1116 -23.99 -3.66 -31.09
N ASN A 1117 -25.20 -3.93 -31.58
CA ASN A 1117 -25.99 -3.03 -32.42
C ASN A 1117 -27.12 -2.28 -31.68
N PHE A 1118 -27.24 -2.41 -30.35
CA PHE A 1118 -28.16 -1.56 -29.57
C PHE A 1118 -27.45 -0.26 -29.16
N THR A 1119 -27.81 0.84 -29.83
CA THR A 1119 -27.46 2.22 -29.45
C THR A 1119 -28.24 2.73 -28.25
#